data_AF-A0A7W1PPK7-F1
#
_entry.id   AF-A0A7W1PPK7-F1
#
_cell.length_a   1.000
_cell.length_b   1.000
_cell.length_c   1.000
_cell.angle_alpha   90.00
_cell.angle_beta   90.00
_cell.angle_gamma   90.00
#
_symmetry.space_group_name_H-M   'P 1'
#
loop_
_entity.id
_entity.type
_entity.pdbx_description
1 polymer ?
#
loop_
_entity_poly.entity_id
_entity_poly.type
_entity_poly.pdbx_seq_one_letter_code
_entity_poly.pdbx_strand_id
1 'polypeptide(L)'
;MSHRPPWWLVLALAAGVAAAEWLRRPSLPWVIIGALAAAGSLAALFPYRGLRRRALAATLVGLIVTLAVTHARLTAIETRWAEQRERRVEAASERLAGDLHAALHSADRLAHSALAAPQQDRGAALRLLERLVPTRGTEMSVTLLDPEGDVWAWAGRHRLPPVAEGDSIGSRASGYYVVLEARRHSAEGRTAVASVLIWAHPAVPDRSRSMAELFRESTEVGLAVYPPGSAPDSVDVFDYEEPTTAGPRLLFSVRPVPPEQGTAKQRAYAGGTRVATWLFLLATVLALSLTARPLERFAVLGGLLWLAIRAPVGGALNLQPFFSPATFFRPLLGPLSGSAGALALAGALLTVAGVWLWRRRVPRRWYGMALGAVLLLVSPYLISSLGRGITPPAGGVSVGLWLSWHLAILVSAAALIVPTAALFRGSRAERPSASRILVGVAIAAAATTIGVLVWSPRGGWPDWYTFLWTPALLLVALPAPRWATIGGIALVAGSAAALVTWGAELTGKIQVAQRDIARLGLEPDPLAVPLLERFGEMVRQGPAPTTASEMYALWHGSAPGEQGYPSHLALWSPAGALLDELPLDSLDLPPSLLASMVRKLGEDTSARVAQIPRGPGVHYVLLVRLSPDEVMTVAVGPRSQLVTPGRVGRLLEPGRAQSPLYRLTLSPPTGPTARLPAPRWRREGWVIRNEYPLRLPSGTRVVHAAIDLRGPLPLFVRGVLVVLLDVAVLASLWFLAEVVSGASLPKPRWTSLSRSFRIRLAATLGTFFILPAMGFAAWSFTRLAEEVERSRDLLITQILRDAAITAGGSLA
;
A
#
# COMPACT_ATOMS: atom_id res chain seq x y z
N MET A 1 20.17 -50.05 7.50
CA MET A 1 20.67 -48.91 6.67
C MET A 1 20.91 -47.73 7.60
N SER A 2 22.11 -47.16 7.57
CA SER A 2 22.76 -46.45 8.69
C SER A 2 22.00 -45.23 9.23
N HIS A 3 21.95 -45.16 10.56
CA HIS A 3 21.39 -44.07 11.37
C HIS A 3 22.30 -42.82 11.42
N ARG A 4 22.87 -42.37 10.29
CA ARG A 4 23.58 -41.09 10.30
C ARG A 4 22.58 -39.94 10.12
N PRO A 5 22.59 -38.89 10.98
CA PRO A 5 21.80 -37.70 10.73
C PRO A 5 22.20 -37.12 9.37
N PRO A 6 21.26 -36.61 8.56
CA PRO A 6 21.57 -35.99 7.28
C PRO A 6 22.32 -34.68 7.53
N TRP A 7 23.63 -34.77 7.67
CA TRP A 7 24.54 -33.65 7.87
C TRP A 7 24.38 -32.55 6.80
N TRP A 8 23.95 -32.92 5.58
CA TRP A 8 23.56 -31.98 4.53
C TRP A 8 22.48 -31.00 4.97
N LEU A 9 21.51 -31.43 5.78
CA LEU A 9 20.40 -30.59 6.24
C LEU A 9 20.87 -29.56 7.26
N VAL A 10 21.73 -29.99 8.20
CA VAL A 10 22.29 -29.10 9.22
C VAL A 10 23.10 -27.99 8.56
N LEU A 11 23.93 -28.35 7.58
CA LEU A 11 24.74 -27.39 6.83
C LEU A 11 23.89 -26.48 5.93
N ALA A 12 22.83 -27.01 5.30
CA ALA A 12 21.91 -26.19 4.52
C ALA A 12 21.14 -25.18 5.39
N LEU A 13 20.73 -25.59 6.60
CA LEU A 13 20.13 -24.69 7.57
C LEU A 13 21.12 -23.63 8.07
N ALA A 14 22.37 -24.01 8.33
CA ALA A 14 23.42 -23.06 8.70
C ALA A 14 23.68 -22.02 7.60
N ALA A 15 23.71 -22.44 6.33
CA ALA A 15 23.80 -21.53 5.19
C ALA A 15 22.58 -20.60 5.13
N GLY A 16 21.39 -21.12 5.42
CA GLY A 16 20.17 -20.34 5.52
C GLY A 16 20.17 -19.30 6.65
N VAL A 17 20.67 -19.67 7.84
CA VAL A 17 20.83 -18.75 8.98
C VAL A 17 21.82 -17.64 8.64
N ALA A 18 22.96 -17.98 8.04
CA ALA A 18 23.95 -17.00 7.60
C ALA A 18 23.38 -16.04 6.55
N ALA A 19 22.60 -16.55 5.59
CA ALA A 19 21.90 -15.72 4.61
C ALA A 19 20.90 -14.77 5.28
N ALA A 20 20.10 -15.25 6.25
CA ALA A 20 19.14 -14.42 6.97
C ALA A 20 19.82 -13.31 7.80
N GLU A 21 20.96 -13.60 8.45
CA GLU A 21 21.72 -12.60 9.20
C GLU A 21 22.42 -11.60 8.28
N TRP A 22 22.96 -12.03 7.14
CA TRP A 22 23.50 -11.11 6.12
C TRP A 22 22.41 -10.17 5.60
N LEU A 23 21.22 -10.71 5.33
CA LEU A 23 20.07 -9.90 4.90
C LEU A 23 19.64 -8.92 6.00
N ARG A 24 19.79 -9.26 7.28
CA ARG A 24 19.52 -8.32 8.38
C ARG A 24 20.57 -7.21 8.47
N ARG A 25 21.84 -7.59 8.40
CA ARG A 25 23.01 -6.71 8.54
C ARG A 25 24.12 -7.21 7.61
N PRO A 26 24.29 -6.59 6.42
CA PRO A 26 25.30 -7.01 5.46
C PRO A 26 26.69 -6.94 6.07
N SER A 27 27.39 -8.08 6.12
CA SER A 27 28.78 -8.15 6.57
C SER A 27 29.51 -9.31 5.92
N LEU A 28 30.82 -9.15 5.71
CA LEU A 28 31.67 -10.17 5.09
C LEU A 28 31.69 -11.50 5.87
N PRO A 29 31.74 -11.53 7.22
CA PRO A 29 31.75 -12.77 7.98
C PRO A 29 30.55 -13.69 7.67
N TRP A 30 29.34 -13.12 7.49
CA TRP A 30 28.17 -13.93 7.14
C TRP A 30 28.24 -14.53 5.75
N VAL A 31 28.87 -13.85 4.78
CA VAL A 31 29.11 -14.41 3.44
C VAL A 31 30.06 -15.61 3.54
N ILE A 32 31.14 -15.49 4.31
CA ILE A 32 32.13 -16.57 4.50
C ILE A 32 31.49 -17.78 5.19
N ILE A 33 30.78 -17.56 6.30
CA ILE A 33 30.07 -18.63 7.03
C ILE A 33 29.06 -19.33 6.12
N GLY A 34 28.29 -18.56 5.34
CA GLY A 34 27.33 -19.09 4.37
C GLY A 34 28.01 -19.92 3.28
N ALA A 35 29.14 -19.45 2.75
CA ALA A 35 29.92 -20.15 1.72
C ALA A 35 30.48 -21.48 2.24
N LEU A 36 31.06 -21.50 3.44
CA LEU A 36 31.57 -22.72 4.07
C LEU A 36 30.44 -23.74 4.32
N ALA A 37 29.29 -23.28 4.82
CA ALA A 37 28.13 -24.12 5.05
C ALA A 37 27.52 -24.66 3.73
N ALA A 38 27.49 -23.87 2.67
CA ALA A 38 27.05 -24.31 1.35
C ALA A 38 28.03 -25.33 0.73
N ALA A 39 29.34 -25.09 0.83
CA ALA A 39 30.39 -26.02 0.36
C ALA A 39 30.30 -27.37 1.08
N GLY A 40 30.12 -27.35 2.40
CA GLY A 40 29.88 -28.56 3.18
C GLY A 40 28.57 -29.27 2.75
N SER A 41 27.50 -28.53 2.48
CA SER A 41 26.24 -29.10 1.97
C SER A 41 26.40 -29.73 0.58
N LEU A 42 27.21 -29.14 -0.29
CA LEU A 42 27.55 -29.66 -1.61
C LEU A 42 28.32 -30.99 -1.51
N ALA A 43 29.37 -31.02 -0.69
CA ALA A 43 30.11 -32.26 -0.39
C ALA A 43 29.17 -33.35 0.14
N ALA A 44 28.13 -32.96 0.87
CA ALA A 44 27.12 -33.87 1.41
C ALA A 44 26.16 -34.47 0.42
N LEU A 45 25.80 -33.69 -0.58
CA LEU A 45 24.89 -34.08 -1.64
C LEU A 45 25.63 -34.77 -2.79
N PHE A 46 26.95 -34.61 -2.87
CA PHE A 46 27.81 -35.18 -3.91
C PHE A 46 27.68 -36.70 -4.12
N PRO A 47 27.66 -37.57 -3.09
CA PRO A 47 27.56 -39.02 -3.29
C PRO A 47 26.20 -39.49 -3.81
N TYR A 48 25.23 -38.59 -3.98
CA TYR A 48 23.84 -38.92 -4.20
C TYR A 48 23.31 -38.40 -5.56
N ARG A 49 22.97 -39.30 -6.49
CA ARG A 49 22.44 -38.93 -7.82
C ARG A 49 20.94 -38.56 -7.77
N GLY A 50 20.54 -37.49 -8.44
CA GLY A 50 19.13 -37.08 -8.63
C GLY A 50 18.92 -35.60 -8.98
N LEU A 51 17.97 -35.31 -9.88
CA LEU A 51 17.64 -33.95 -10.37
C LEU A 51 17.34 -32.97 -9.22
N ARG A 52 16.53 -33.37 -8.24
CA ARG A 52 16.16 -32.52 -7.09
C ARG A 52 17.35 -32.15 -6.20
N ARG A 53 18.32 -33.06 -6.03
CA ARG A 53 19.53 -32.83 -5.23
C ARG A 53 20.49 -31.87 -5.94
N ARG A 54 20.65 -32.03 -7.27
CA ARG A 54 21.39 -31.08 -8.11
C ARG A 54 20.74 -29.69 -8.12
N ALA A 55 19.41 -29.63 -8.18
CA ALA A 55 18.67 -28.37 -8.09
C ALA A 55 18.87 -27.69 -6.73
N LEU A 56 18.81 -28.43 -5.62
CA LEU A 56 19.09 -27.88 -4.28
C LEU A 56 20.52 -27.33 -4.19
N ALA A 57 21.50 -28.13 -4.65
CA ALA A 57 22.90 -27.72 -4.70
C ALA A 57 23.10 -26.43 -5.53
N ALA A 58 22.54 -26.37 -6.74
CA ALA A 58 22.59 -25.19 -7.59
C ALA A 58 21.91 -23.97 -6.95
N THR A 59 20.79 -24.17 -6.24
CA THR A 59 20.08 -23.09 -5.54
C THR A 59 20.89 -22.54 -4.37
N LEU A 60 21.55 -23.41 -3.59
CA LEU A 60 22.44 -22.98 -2.50
C LEU A 60 23.67 -22.24 -3.04
N VAL A 61 24.28 -22.70 -4.14
CA VAL A 61 25.36 -21.98 -4.82
C VAL A 61 24.87 -20.61 -5.31
N GLY A 62 23.74 -20.58 -6.00
CA GLY A 62 23.13 -19.34 -6.48
C GLY A 62 22.85 -18.35 -5.35
N LEU A 63 22.41 -18.84 -4.18
CA LEU A 63 22.16 -18.02 -2.99
C LEU A 63 23.47 -17.37 -2.52
N ILE A 64 24.54 -18.14 -2.34
CA ILE A 64 25.84 -17.61 -1.90
C ILE A 64 26.46 -16.66 -2.92
N VAL A 65 26.40 -16.99 -4.22
CA VAL A 65 26.88 -16.10 -5.29
C VAL A 65 26.10 -14.78 -5.26
N THR A 66 24.79 -14.82 -5.09
CA THR A 66 23.96 -13.61 -4.98
C THR A 66 24.36 -12.76 -3.77
N LEU A 67 24.58 -13.37 -2.60
CA LEU A 67 25.03 -12.65 -1.41
C LEU A 67 26.42 -12.03 -1.61
N ALA A 68 27.36 -12.79 -2.20
CA ALA A 68 28.73 -12.33 -2.46
C ALA A 68 28.76 -11.18 -3.48
N VAL A 69 28.05 -11.31 -4.61
CA VAL A 69 27.95 -10.26 -5.64
C VAL A 69 27.27 -9.02 -5.08
N THR A 70 26.19 -9.17 -4.32
CA THR A 70 25.50 -8.02 -3.71
C THR A 70 26.40 -7.35 -2.67
N HIS A 71 27.11 -8.12 -1.84
CA HIS A 71 28.06 -7.56 -0.88
C HIS A 71 29.18 -6.78 -1.58
N ALA A 72 29.80 -7.36 -2.62
CA ALA A 72 30.84 -6.69 -3.40
C ALA A 72 30.34 -5.40 -4.07
N ARG A 73 29.10 -5.39 -4.59
CA ARG A 73 28.46 -4.19 -5.14
C ARG A 73 28.24 -3.12 -4.07
N LEU A 74 27.76 -3.51 -2.89
CA LEU A 74 27.58 -2.58 -1.77
C LEU A 74 28.91 -1.96 -1.34
N THR A 75 29.94 -2.79 -1.16
CA THR A 75 31.29 -2.31 -0.81
C THR A 75 31.86 -1.39 -1.89
N ALA A 76 31.64 -1.69 -3.17
CA ALA A 76 32.08 -0.82 -4.28
C ALA A 76 31.35 0.52 -4.28
N ILE A 77 30.04 0.56 -4.00
CA ILE A 77 29.27 1.80 -3.87
C ILE A 77 29.74 2.62 -2.65
N GLU A 78 30.10 1.96 -1.54
CA GLU A 78 30.60 2.64 -0.34
C GLU A 78 32.01 3.22 -0.51
N THR A 79 32.91 2.48 -1.19
CA THR A 79 34.35 2.85 -1.27
C THR A 79 34.73 3.58 -2.55
N ARG A 80 34.06 3.32 -3.67
CA ARG A 80 34.42 3.79 -5.02
C ARG A 80 33.25 4.48 -5.71
N TRP A 81 32.50 5.31 -4.97
CA TRP A 81 31.28 5.94 -5.46
C TRP A 81 31.51 6.81 -6.71
N ALA A 82 32.57 7.63 -6.75
CA ALA A 82 32.84 8.51 -7.88
C ALA A 82 33.03 7.73 -9.21
N GLU A 83 33.87 6.68 -9.19
CA GLU A 83 34.09 5.79 -10.34
C GLU A 83 32.79 5.07 -10.77
N GLN A 84 31.98 4.64 -9.79
CA GLN A 84 30.71 3.97 -10.01
C GLN A 84 29.62 4.91 -10.56
N ARG A 85 29.63 6.18 -10.17
CA ARG A 85 28.75 7.23 -10.67
C ARG A 85 29.08 7.54 -12.12
N GLU A 86 30.36 7.74 -12.43
CA GLU A 86 30.81 8.10 -13.78
C GLU A 86 30.44 7.03 -14.81
N ARG A 87 30.80 5.76 -14.53
CA ARG A 87 30.45 4.62 -15.40
C ARG A 87 28.95 4.48 -15.67
N ARG A 88 28.11 4.83 -14.70
CA ARG A 88 26.64 4.78 -14.87
C ARG A 88 26.16 5.89 -15.79
N VAL A 89 26.70 7.11 -15.63
CA VAL A 89 26.35 8.24 -16.48
C VAL A 89 26.82 7.98 -17.90
N GLU A 90 28.07 7.54 -18.11
CA GLU A 90 28.61 7.22 -19.43
C GLU A 90 27.76 6.16 -20.17
N ALA A 91 27.51 5.01 -19.53
CA ALA A 91 26.67 3.95 -20.10
C ALA A 91 25.21 4.39 -20.34
N ALA A 92 24.69 5.32 -19.55
CA ALA A 92 23.36 5.88 -19.75
C ALA A 92 23.35 6.86 -20.93
N SER A 93 24.35 7.75 -21.02
CA SER A 93 24.48 8.73 -22.10
C SER A 93 24.64 8.06 -23.47
N GLU A 94 25.42 6.97 -23.57
CA GLU A 94 25.53 6.17 -24.80
C GLU A 94 24.17 5.62 -25.27
N ARG A 95 23.27 5.30 -24.35
CA ARG A 95 21.94 4.76 -24.64
C ARG A 95 20.89 5.83 -24.91
N LEU A 96 21.04 7.01 -24.32
CA LEU A 96 20.04 8.09 -24.34
C LEU A 96 19.65 8.52 -25.75
N ALA A 97 20.63 8.70 -26.65
CA ALA A 97 20.38 9.08 -28.03
C ALA A 97 19.51 8.07 -28.78
N GLY A 98 19.76 6.76 -28.56
CA GLY A 98 18.98 5.68 -29.16
C GLY A 98 17.54 5.65 -28.66
N ASP A 99 17.33 5.83 -27.35
CA ASP A 99 15.99 5.83 -26.75
C ASP A 99 15.16 7.06 -27.20
N LEU A 100 15.79 8.25 -27.29
CA LEU A 100 15.16 9.47 -27.83
C LEU A 100 14.76 9.30 -29.30
N HIS A 101 15.65 8.75 -30.12
CA HIS A 101 15.38 8.51 -31.53
C HIS A 101 14.26 7.47 -31.74
N ALA A 102 14.24 6.42 -30.91
CA ALA A 102 13.16 5.43 -30.93
C ALA A 102 11.80 6.02 -30.51
N ALA A 103 11.78 6.95 -29.55
CA ALA A 103 10.58 7.67 -29.14
C ALA A 103 10.03 8.53 -30.30
N LEU A 104 10.88 9.31 -30.97
CA LEU A 104 10.50 10.11 -32.13
C LEU A 104 9.95 9.25 -33.28
N HIS A 105 10.67 8.18 -33.66
CA HIS A 105 10.21 7.26 -34.72
C HIS A 105 8.88 6.59 -34.39
N SER A 106 8.60 6.37 -33.11
CA SER A 106 7.32 5.80 -32.70
C SER A 106 6.20 6.84 -32.76
N ALA A 107 6.47 8.11 -32.44
CA ALA A 107 5.55 9.23 -32.65
C ALA A 107 5.21 9.37 -34.14
N ASP A 108 6.24 9.41 -34.98
CA ASP A 108 6.10 9.57 -36.43
C ASP A 108 5.29 8.45 -37.07
N ARG A 109 5.64 7.19 -36.77
CA ARG A 109 4.86 6.03 -37.24
C ARG A 109 3.41 6.07 -36.78
N LEU A 110 3.15 6.54 -35.55
CA LEU A 110 1.79 6.66 -35.01
C LEU A 110 1.00 7.75 -35.75
N ALA A 111 1.59 8.92 -36.01
CA ALA A 111 0.96 10.00 -36.78
C ALA A 111 0.66 9.54 -38.21
N HIS A 112 1.63 8.91 -38.87
CA HIS A 112 1.43 8.40 -40.24
C HIS A 112 0.35 7.32 -40.31
N SER A 113 0.35 6.37 -39.37
CA SER A 113 -0.64 5.29 -39.31
C SER A 113 -2.05 5.82 -39.00
N ALA A 114 -2.17 6.90 -38.24
CA ALA A 114 -3.45 7.52 -37.92
C ALA A 114 -4.16 8.11 -39.14
N LEU A 115 -3.41 8.55 -40.16
CA LEU A 115 -3.99 9.07 -41.41
C LEU A 115 -4.75 7.99 -42.21
N ALA A 116 -4.50 6.70 -41.95
CA ALA A 116 -5.25 5.60 -42.55
C ALA A 116 -6.64 5.37 -41.92
N ALA A 117 -7.05 6.20 -40.95
CA ALA A 117 -8.34 6.05 -40.29
C ALA A 117 -9.52 6.27 -41.26
N PRO A 118 -10.58 5.43 -41.18
CA PRO A 118 -11.77 5.59 -42.04
C PRO A 118 -12.38 6.96 -41.85
N GLN A 119 -12.64 7.69 -42.94
CA GLN A 119 -13.04 9.10 -42.85
C GLN A 119 -14.52 9.33 -42.58
N GLN A 120 -15.36 8.39 -43.01
CA GLN A 120 -16.83 8.49 -42.93
C GLN A 120 -17.38 7.96 -41.60
N ASP A 121 -16.65 7.10 -40.89
CA ASP A 121 -17.07 6.50 -39.62
C ASP A 121 -16.12 6.92 -38.49
N ARG A 122 -16.53 7.95 -37.75
CA ARG A 122 -15.83 8.44 -36.56
C ARG A 122 -15.65 7.35 -35.50
N GLY A 123 -16.62 6.45 -35.35
CA GLY A 123 -16.54 5.34 -34.39
C GLY A 123 -15.49 4.30 -34.79
N ALA A 124 -15.38 3.99 -36.09
CA ALA A 124 -14.31 3.12 -36.60
C ALA A 124 -12.93 3.78 -36.48
N ALA A 125 -12.83 5.09 -36.71
CA ALA A 125 -11.59 5.84 -36.50
C ALA A 125 -11.13 5.80 -35.04
N LEU A 126 -12.00 6.10 -34.08
CA LEU A 126 -11.68 6.02 -32.65
C LEU A 126 -11.17 4.63 -32.25
N ARG A 127 -11.85 3.56 -32.69
CA ARG A 127 -11.41 2.17 -32.44
C ARG A 127 -10.09 1.81 -33.11
N LEU A 128 -9.77 2.39 -34.26
CA LEU A 128 -8.48 2.19 -34.90
C LEU A 128 -7.37 2.88 -34.10
N LEU A 129 -7.56 4.17 -33.78
CA LEU A 129 -6.58 4.95 -33.02
C LEU A 129 -6.31 4.31 -31.65
N GLU A 130 -7.34 3.81 -30.96
CA GLU A 130 -7.19 3.10 -29.69
C GLU A 130 -6.34 1.83 -29.81
N ARG A 131 -6.41 1.13 -30.94
CA ARG A 131 -5.55 -0.04 -31.22
C ARG A 131 -4.12 0.34 -31.61
N LEU A 132 -3.93 1.49 -32.23
CA LEU A 132 -2.62 1.99 -32.66
C LEU A 132 -1.80 2.53 -31.46
N VAL A 133 -2.46 3.13 -30.47
CA VAL A 133 -1.77 3.67 -29.29
C VAL A 133 -1.25 2.53 -28.40
N PRO A 134 0.06 2.49 -28.11
CA PRO A 134 0.64 1.42 -27.30
C PRO A 134 0.19 1.48 -25.83
N THR A 135 -0.24 0.33 -25.32
CA THR A 135 -0.64 0.17 -23.91
C THR A 135 0.55 0.02 -22.96
N ARG A 136 1.74 -0.28 -23.48
CA ARG A 136 3.00 -0.44 -22.72
C ARG A 136 4.10 0.43 -23.31
N GLY A 137 5.12 0.73 -22.51
CA GLY A 137 6.20 1.63 -22.88
C GLY A 137 5.81 3.09 -22.70
N THR A 138 6.51 3.98 -23.41
CA THR A 138 6.34 5.43 -23.29
C THR A 138 4.89 5.83 -23.54
N GLU A 139 4.38 6.77 -22.76
CA GLU A 139 3.04 7.30 -22.94
C GLU A 139 2.95 8.04 -24.28
N MET A 140 1.94 7.66 -25.05
CA MET A 140 1.67 8.23 -26.36
C MET A 140 0.19 8.59 -26.49
N SER A 141 -0.07 9.56 -27.34
CA SER A 141 -1.41 9.90 -27.77
C SER A 141 -1.40 10.35 -29.21
N VAL A 142 -2.56 10.26 -29.86
CA VAL A 142 -2.72 10.68 -31.25
C VAL A 142 -4.08 11.33 -31.44
N THR A 143 -4.08 12.47 -32.12
CA THR A 143 -5.27 13.19 -32.52
C THR A 143 -5.30 13.31 -34.03
N LEU A 144 -6.47 13.08 -34.61
CA LEU A 144 -6.77 13.41 -35.99
C LEU A 144 -7.66 14.65 -36.01
N LEU A 145 -7.13 15.70 -36.62
CA LEU A 145 -7.77 17.00 -36.80
C LEU A 145 -8.37 17.05 -38.20
N ASP A 146 -9.54 17.67 -38.33
CA ASP A 146 -10.15 17.96 -39.63
C ASP A 146 -9.43 19.15 -40.34
N PRO A 147 -9.78 19.46 -41.59
CA PRO A 147 -9.18 20.58 -42.33
C PRO A 147 -9.34 21.94 -41.66
N GLU A 148 -10.38 22.11 -40.84
CA GLU A 148 -10.65 23.31 -40.06
C GLU A 148 -9.78 23.40 -38.79
N GLY A 149 -9.10 22.32 -38.42
CA GLY A 149 -8.22 22.23 -37.26
C GLY A 149 -8.93 21.73 -35.99
N ASP A 150 -10.20 21.32 -36.09
CA ASP A 150 -11.00 20.80 -34.99
C ASP A 150 -10.72 19.31 -34.73
N VAL A 151 -10.89 18.91 -33.47
CA VAL A 151 -10.61 17.53 -33.03
C VAL A 151 -11.69 16.58 -33.54
N TRP A 152 -11.34 15.78 -34.55
CA TRP A 152 -12.24 14.81 -35.15
C TRP A 152 -12.22 13.45 -34.44
N ALA A 153 -11.04 12.84 -34.27
CA ALA A 153 -10.86 11.57 -33.55
C ALA A 153 -9.57 11.57 -32.74
N TRP A 154 -9.51 10.83 -31.63
CA TRP A 154 -8.32 10.78 -30.77
C TRP A 154 -8.20 9.46 -30.03
N ALA A 155 -7.00 9.16 -29.55
CA ALA A 155 -6.74 8.07 -28.62
C ALA A 155 -5.48 8.32 -27.78
N GLY A 156 -5.42 7.65 -26.62
CA GLY A 156 -4.32 7.81 -25.68
C GLY A 156 -4.54 8.97 -24.70
N ARG A 157 -3.48 9.32 -23.95
CA ARG A 157 -3.53 10.36 -22.92
C ARG A 157 -2.81 11.62 -23.38
N HIS A 158 -3.58 12.66 -23.68
CA HIS A 158 -3.06 13.95 -24.10
C HIS A 158 -2.66 14.78 -22.88
N ARG A 159 -1.40 15.20 -22.79
CA ARG A 159 -0.89 16.07 -21.71
C ARG A 159 -0.95 17.55 -22.06
N LEU A 160 -0.94 17.86 -23.35
CA LEU A 160 -1.12 19.21 -23.90
C LEU A 160 -2.20 19.16 -24.98
N PRO A 161 -2.95 20.25 -25.21
CA PRO A 161 -3.91 20.33 -26.30
C PRO A 161 -3.20 20.18 -27.65
N PRO A 162 -3.65 19.30 -28.56
CA PRO A 162 -3.06 19.15 -29.88
C PRO A 162 -3.24 20.43 -30.71
N VAL A 163 -2.27 20.77 -31.55
CA VAL A 163 -2.30 21.95 -32.44
C VAL A 163 -2.00 21.50 -33.87
N ALA A 164 -2.90 21.85 -34.80
CA ALA A 164 -2.76 21.51 -36.22
C ALA A 164 -1.54 22.17 -36.86
N GLU A 165 -1.30 23.43 -36.52
CA GLU A 165 -0.19 24.23 -37.03
C GLU A 165 1.15 23.82 -36.41
N GLY A 166 2.21 24.05 -37.18
CA GLY A 166 3.60 23.79 -36.78
C GLY A 166 4.31 22.80 -37.70
N ASP A 167 5.60 22.60 -37.44
CA ASP A 167 6.44 21.74 -38.25
C ASP A 167 6.12 20.24 -38.08
N SER A 168 6.59 19.47 -39.04
CA SER A 168 6.49 18.00 -39.09
C SER A 168 6.93 17.31 -37.80
N ILE A 169 7.89 17.90 -37.09
CA ILE A 169 8.34 17.49 -35.76
C ILE A 169 8.41 18.76 -34.91
N GLY A 170 8.03 18.67 -33.64
CA GLY A 170 8.17 19.78 -32.71
C GLY A 170 8.18 19.29 -31.28
N SER A 171 8.74 20.08 -30.38
CA SER A 171 8.65 19.86 -28.94
C SER A 171 7.77 20.94 -28.32
N ARG A 172 7.06 20.56 -27.27
CA ARG A 172 6.29 21.50 -26.46
C ARG A 172 6.55 21.23 -25.00
N ALA A 173 6.87 22.30 -24.28
CA ALA A 173 7.09 22.26 -22.86
C ALA A 173 6.02 23.07 -22.13
N SER A 174 5.70 22.62 -20.94
CA SER A 174 5.00 23.35 -19.89
C SER A 174 5.79 23.18 -18.60
N GLY A 175 5.43 23.89 -17.53
CA GLY A 175 6.04 23.66 -16.20
C GLY A 175 5.91 22.21 -15.70
N TYR A 176 5.03 21.40 -16.31
CA TYR A 176 4.73 20.03 -15.87
C TYR A 176 5.14 18.93 -16.84
N TYR A 177 5.33 19.24 -18.12
CA TYR A 177 5.48 18.25 -19.17
C TYR A 177 6.42 18.73 -20.25
N VAL A 178 7.21 17.83 -20.79
CA VAL A 178 7.86 17.99 -22.10
C VAL A 178 7.36 16.88 -22.99
N VAL A 179 6.76 17.28 -24.12
CA VAL A 179 6.14 16.39 -25.09
C VAL A 179 6.83 16.60 -26.44
N LEU A 180 7.13 15.49 -27.11
CA LEU A 180 7.62 15.48 -28.49
C LEU A 180 6.45 15.12 -29.41
N GLU A 181 6.18 15.96 -30.40
CA GLU A 181 5.07 15.84 -31.33
C GLU A 181 5.57 15.57 -32.75
N ALA A 182 4.87 14.70 -33.46
CA ALA A 182 5.02 14.47 -34.89
C ALA A 182 3.69 14.78 -35.59
N ARG A 183 3.76 15.59 -36.65
CA ARG A 183 2.59 16.04 -37.43
C ARG A 183 2.65 15.47 -38.84
N ARG A 184 1.58 14.84 -39.30
CA ARG A 184 1.46 14.35 -40.68
C ARG A 184 0.17 14.84 -41.29
N HIS A 185 0.26 15.32 -42.52
CA HIS A 185 -0.87 15.87 -43.26
C HIS A 185 -1.35 14.85 -44.30
N SER A 186 -2.66 14.71 -44.43
CA SER A 186 -3.30 14.00 -45.54
C SER A 186 -3.34 14.89 -46.78
N ALA A 187 -3.41 14.29 -47.96
CA ALA A 187 -3.68 15.01 -49.21
C ALA A 187 -5.02 15.76 -49.20
N GLU A 188 -5.94 15.37 -48.32
CA GLU A 188 -7.29 15.93 -48.19
C GLU A 188 -7.41 16.98 -47.08
N GLY A 189 -6.30 17.42 -46.48
CA GLY A 189 -6.28 18.51 -45.50
C GLY A 189 -6.39 18.12 -44.02
N ARG A 190 -6.63 16.83 -43.70
CA ARG A 190 -6.60 16.34 -42.31
C ARG A 190 -5.18 16.31 -41.74
N THR A 191 -5.04 16.61 -40.46
CA THR A 191 -3.74 16.59 -39.76
C THR A 191 -3.76 15.58 -38.62
N ALA A 192 -2.85 14.60 -38.67
CA ALA A 192 -2.58 13.70 -37.55
C ALA A 192 -1.44 14.25 -36.69
N VAL A 193 -1.72 14.46 -35.41
CA VAL A 193 -0.76 14.89 -34.40
C VAL A 193 -0.56 13.76 -33.41
N ALA A 194 0.61 13.10 -33.47
CA ALA A 194 1.00 12.12 -32.47
C ALA A 194 1.99 12.74 -31.49
N SER A 195 1.85 12.42 -30.22
CA SER A 195 2.64 13.02 -29.15
C SER A 195 3.18 11.96 -28.21
N VAL A 196 4.43 12.14 -27.76
CA VAL A 196 5.14 11.23 -26.86
C VAL A 196 5.59 12.00 -25.63
N LEU A 197 5.28 11.46 -24.44
CA LEU A 197 5.67 12.07 -23.19
C LEU A 197 7.16 11.82 -22.89
N ILE A 198 7.98 12.84 -23.08
CA ILE A 198 9.43 12.78 -22.81
C ILE A 198 9.66 12.88 -21.30
N TRP A 199 9.09 13.90 -20.67
CA TRP A 199 9.26 14.16 -19.25
C TRP A 199 7.97 14.65 -18.61
N ALA A 200 7.77 14.26 -17.35
CA ALA A 200 6.68 14.75 -16.52
C ALA A 200 7.23 15.11 -15.13
N HIS A 201 6.80 16.26 -14.63
CA HIS A 201 7.17 16.76 -13.32
C HIS A 201 6.76 15.76 -12.22
N PRO A 202 7.55 15.60 -11.14
CA PRO A 202 7.25 14.66 -10.05
C PRO A 202 5.87 14.82 -9.41
N ALA A 203 5.33 16.05 -9.41
CA ALA A 203 4.01 16.36 -8.87
C ALA A 203 2.84 15.84 -9.72
N VAL A 204 3.10 15.35 -10.93
CA VAL A 204 2.04 14.83 -11.81
C VAL A 204 1.77 13.36 -11.49
N PRO A 205 0.50 12.97 -11.26
CA PRO A 205 0.14 11.56 -11.16
C PRO A 205 0.39 10.80 -12.48
N ASP A 206 0.72 9.52 -12.36
CA ASP A 206 0.95 8.60 -13.49
C ASP A 206 2.14 8.97 -14.40
N ARG A 207 3.18 9.62 -13.86
CA ARG A 207 4.42 9.93 -14.60
C ARG A 207 5.27 8.71 -14.98
N SER A 208 4.93 7.52 -14.48
CA SER A 208 5.70 6.27 -14.65
C SER A 208 5.89 5.83 -16.10
N ARG A 209 5.06 6.36 -17.02
CA ARG A 209 5.17 6.09 -18.46
C ARG A 209 5.87 7.21 -19.24
N SER A 210 6.39 8.25 -18.60
CA SER A 210 7.28 9.19 -19.30
C SER A 210 8.57 8.49 -19.70
N MET A 211 9.15 8.89 -20.83
CA MET A 211 10.40 8.33 -21.32
C MET A 211 11.52 8.49 -20.27
N ALA A 212 11.60 9.66 -19.64
CA ALA A 212 12.57 9.95 -18.58
C ALA A 212 12.47 8.99 -17.39
N GLU A 213 11.25 8.61 -16.99
CA GLU A 213 11.04 7.71 -15.86
C GLU A 213 11.32 6.25 -16.23
N LEU A 214 10.93 5.81 -17.43
CA LEU A 214 11.28 4.49 -17.96
C LEU A 214 12.81 4.35 -18.14
N PHE A 215 13.46 5.41 -18.61
CA PHE A 215 14.90 5.49 -18.72
C PHE A 215 15.54 5.34 -17.34
N ARG A 216 15.12 6.15 -16.35
CA ARG A 216 15.58 6.07 -14.95
C ARG A 216 15.38 4.68 -14.34
N GLU A 217 14.27 4.01 -14.62
CA GLU A 217 14.03 2.66 -14.12
C GLU A 217 15.01 1.63 -14.69
N SER A 218 15.41 1.81 -15.96
CA SER A 218 16.28 0.88 -16.70
C SER A 218 17.78 1.14 -16.51
N THR A 219 18.21 2.41 -16.37
CA THR A 219 19.63 2.82 -16.29
C THR A 219 20.05 3.27 -14.90
N GLU A 220 19.11 3.45 -13.96
CA GLU A 220 19.29 4.07 -12.64
C GLU A 220 19.61 5.59 -12.68
N VAL A 221 19.79 6.18 -13.86
CA VAL A 221 20.13 7.58 -14.07
C VAL A 221 18.87 8.36 -14.45
N GLY A 222 18.53 9.38 -13.67
CA GLY A 222 17.39 10.26 -13.98
C GLY A 222 17.72 11.20 -15.14
N LEU A 223 16.69 11.82 -15.72
CA LEU A 223 16.86 12.86 -16.74
C LEU A 223 16.25 14.16 -16.24
N ALA A 224 17.03 15.24 -16.27
CA ALA A 224 16.51 16.61 -16.20
C ALA A 224 16.32 17.11 -17.63
N VAL A 225 15.10 17.51 -17.98
CA VAL A 225 14.76 17.97 -19.33
C VAL A 225 14.47 19.46 -19.27
N TYR A 226 15.07 20.21 -20.18
CA TYR A 226 14.98 21.65 -20.28
C TYR A 226 14.32 22.06 -21.60
N PRO A 227 13.39 23.03 -21.59
CA PRO A 227 12.96 23.72 -22.80
C PRO A 227 14.14 24.29 -23.61
N PRO A 228 13.99 24.51 -24.92
CA PRO A 228 14.99 25.15 -25.76
C PRO A 228 15.60 26.40 -25.12
N GLY A 229 16.93 26.47 -25.06
CA GLY A 229 17.67 27.65 -24.58
C GLY A 229 17.65 27.89 -23.07
N SER A 230 17.02 27.01 -22.27
CA SER A 230 16.95 27.15 -20.80
C SER A 230 17.92 26.23 -20.04
N ALA A 231 18.67 25.40 -20.76
CA ALA A 231 19.61 24.47 -20.16
C ALA A 231 20.87 25.21 -19.64
N PRO A 232 21.47 24.75 -18.53
CA PRO A 232 22.74 25.29 -18.06
C PRO A 232 23.87 24.94 -19.03
N ASP A 233 24.80 25.87 -19.24
CA ASP A 233 25.99 25.64 -20.07
C ASP A 233 26.92 24.61 -19.38
N SER A 234 26.89 23.37 -19.85
CA SER A 234 27.58 22.22 -19.24
C SER A 234 27.79 21.12 -20.26
N VAL A 235 28.97 20.49 -20.23
CA VAL A 235 29.33 19.35 -21.09
C VAL A 235 28.45 18.11 -20.89
N ASP A 236 27.72 18.03 -19.78
CA ASP A 236 26.82 16.92 -19.46
C ASP A 236 25.41 17.13 -20.03
N VAL A 237 25.16 18.23 -20.76
CA VAL A 237 23.88 18.52 -21.40
C VAL A 237 23.91 17.99 -22.83
N PHE A 238 22.91 17.18 -23.15
CA PHE A 238 22.68 16.64 -24.48
C PHE A 238 21.55 17.42 -25.15
N ASP A 239 21.87 18.11 -26.23
CA ASP A 239 20.92 18.86 -27.04
C ASP A 239 20.29 17.97 -28.11
N TYR A 240 18.96 17.90 -28.09
CA TYR A 240 18.21 17.19 -29.12
C TYR A 240 17.78 18.16 -30.21
N GLU A 241 18.45 18.08 -31.35
CA GLU A 241 18.27 18.99 -32.47
C GLU A 241 17.66 18.29 -33.68
N GLU A 242 16.84 19.02 -34.43
CA GLU A 242 16.36 18.60 -35.73
C GLU A 242 17.19 19.27 -36.84
N PRO A 243 17.76 18.53 -37.80
CA PRO A 243 18.43 19.14 -38.94
C PRO A 243 17.39 19.79 -39.86
N THR A 244 17.41 21.12 -39.96
CA THR A 244 16.55 21.87 -40.90
C THR A 244 17.39 22.53 -41.99
N THR A 245 16.75 22.96 -43.08
CA THR A 245 17.40 23.70 -44.17
C THR A 245 17.95 25.06 -43.73
N ALA A 246 17.46 25.62 -42.62
CA ALA A 246 17.92 26.88 -42.03
C ALA A 246 18.99 26.70 -40.94
N GLY A 247 19.42 25.45 -40.67
CA GLY A 247 20.34 25.10 -39.58
C GLY A 247 19.71 24.11 -38.59
N PRO A 248 20.49 23.54 -37.65
CA PRO A 248 19.93 22.67 -36.62
C PRO A 248 19.01 23.47 -35.69
N ARG A 249 17.82 22.93 -35.43
CA ARG A 249 16.83 23.52 -34.53
C ARG A 249 16.77 22.74 -33.23
N LEU A 250 17.08 23.41 -32.12
CA LEU A 250 16.99 22.82 -30.78
C LEU A 250 15.53 22.57 -30.38
N LEU A 251 15.19 21.31 -30.11
CA LEU A 251 13.88 20.91 -29.63
C LEU A 251 13.83 20.91 -28.09
N PHE A 252 14.82 20.34 -27.43
CA PHE A 252 14.96 20.39 -25.97
C PHE A 252 16.35 19.86 -25.60
N SER A 253 16.77 20.15 -24.37
CA SER A 253 18.04 19.67 -23.84
C SER A 253 17.79 18.70 -22.69
N VAL A 254 18.66 17.71 -22.54
CA VAL A 254 18.56 16.68 -21.52
C VAL A 254 19.88 16.56 -20.77
N ARG A 255 19.84 16.60 -19.44
CA ARG A 255 20.99 16.32 -18.58
C ARG A 255 20.78 15.03 -17.79
N PRO A 256 21.67 14.03 -17.91
CA PRO A 256 21.66 12.87 -17.04
C PRO A 256 21.91 13.30 -15.58
N VAL A 257 21.04 12.87 -14.67
CA VAL A 257 21.14 13.13 -13.24
C VAL A 257 21.44 11.81 -12.54
N PRO A 258 22.69 11.59 -12.09
CA PRO A 258 23.04 10.35 -11.40
C PRO A 258 22.28 10.22 -10.07
N PRO A 259 21.96 8.99 -9.63
CA PRO A 259 21.29 8.79 -8.37
C PRO A 259 22.21 9.18 -7.20
N GLU A 260 21.64 9.58 -6.08
CA GLU A 260 22.41 9.75 -4.85
C GLU A 260 23.00 8.40 -4.37
N GLN A 261 24.16 8.45 -3.71
CA GLN A 261 24.85 7.25 -3.20
C GLN A 261 23.92 6.39 -2.32
N GLY A 262 23.13 7.02 -1.45
CA GLY A 262 22.16 6.34 -0.59
C GLY A 262 21.08 5.59 -1.39
N THR A 263 20.54 6.23 -2.42
CA THR A 263 19.52 5.64 -3.31
C THR A 263 20.08 4.46 -4.10
N ALA A 264 21.29 4.60 -4.65
CA ALA A 264 21.98 3.51 -5.34
C ALA A 264 22.24 2.31 -4.42
N LYS A 265 22.71 2.58 -3.19
CA LYS A 265 22.93 1.56 -2.15
C LYS A 265 21.65 0.82 -1.79
N GLN A 266 20.55 1.56 -1.54
CA GLN A 266 19.26 0.98 -1.19
C GLN A 266 18.70 0.11 -2.32
N ARG A 267 18.83 0.54 -3.58
CA ARG A 267 18.38 -0.22 -4.76
C ARG A 267 19.17 -1.51 -4.95
N ALA A 268 20.50 -1.43 -4.87
CA ALA A 268 21.38 -2.59 -4.96
C ALA A 268 21.08 -3.62 -3.86
N TYR A 269 20.90 -3.15 -2.63
CA TYR A 269 20.52 -4.00 -1.50
C TYR A 269 19.13 -4.62 -1.65
N ALA A 270 18.12 -3.85 -2.09
CA ALA A 270 16.76 -4.35 -2.31
C ALA A 270 16.71 -5.42 -3.41
N GLY A 271 17.42 -5.20 -4.52
CA GLY A 271 17.54 -6.16 -5.62
C GLY A 271 18.18 -7.48 -5.18
N GLY A 272 19.33 -7.42 -4.51
CA GLY A 272 20.01 -8.60 -3.98
C GLY A 272 19.18 -9.34 -2.92
N THR A 273 18.51 -8.60 -2.03
CA THR A 273 17.61 -9.16 -1.01
C THR A 273 16.45 -9.92 -1.64
N ARG A 274 15.83 -9.37 -2.71
CA ARG A 274 14.74 -10.03 -3.43
C ARG A 274 15.17 -11.36 -4.02
N VAL A 275 16.28 -11.38 -4.76
CA VAL A 275 16.80 -12.61 -5.39
C VAL A 275 17.21 -13.64 -4.33
N ALA A 276 17.95 -13.22 -3.29
CA ALA A 276 18.36 -14.11 -2.20
C ALA A 276 17.15 -14.71 -1.45
N THR A 277 16.09 -13.93 -1.23
CA THR A 277 14.86 -14.41 -0.60
C THR A 277 14.19 -15.49 -1.46
N TRP A 278 14.05 -15.27 -2.77
CA TRP A 278 13.48 -16.27 -3.69
C TRP A 278 14.31 -17.56 -3.75
N LEU A 279 15.63 -17.44 -3.78
CA LEU A 279 16.53 -18.60 -3.75
C LEU A 279 16.42 -19.38 -2.43
N PHE A 280 16.30 -18.69 -1.29
CA PHE A 280 16.07 -19.35 -0.01
C PHE A 280 14.72 -20.07 0.01
N LEU A 281 13.64 -19.45 -0.49
CA LEU A 281 12.33 -20.09 -0.57
C LEU A 281 12.38 -21.33 -1.48
N LEU A 282 13.05 -21.24 -2.63
CA LEU A 282 13.27 -22.38 -3.52
C LEU A 282 14.08 -23.50 -2.83
N ALA A 283 15.14 -23.15 -2.11
CA ALA A 283 15.94 -24.10 -1.32
C ALA A 283 15.10 -24.79 -0.24
N THR A 284 14.19 -24.04 0.40
CA THR A 284 13.24 -24.57 1.41
C THR A 284 12.30 -25.59 0.79
N VAL A 285 11.68 -25.28 -0.36
CA VAL A 285 10.78 -26.20 -1.08
C VAL A 285 11.53 -27.47 -1.51
N LEU A 286 12.73 -27.31 -2.07
CA LEU A 286 13.56 -28.44 -2.49
C LEU A 286 14.00 -29.29 -1.29
N ALA A 287 14.40 -28.69 -0.18
CA ALA A 287 14.75 -29.38 1.06
C ALA A 287 13.54 -30.17 1.61
N LEU A 288 12.34 -29.57 1.68
CA LEU A 288 11.12 -30.28 2.08
C LEU A 288 10.85 -31.51 1.20
N SER A 289 11.08 -31.40 -0.11
CA SER A 289 10.88 -32.51 -1.05
C SER A 289 11.88 -33.67 -0.89
N LEU A 290 13.05 -33.41 -0.30
CA LEU A 290 14.13 -34.38 -0.09
C LEU A 290 14.10 -35.01 1.31
N THR A 291 13.55 -34.29 2.29
CA THR A 291 13.39 -34.79 3.66
C THR A 291 12.29 -35.84 3.77
N ALA A 292 12.65 -36.98 4.37
CA ALA A 292 11.72 -38.09 4.60
C ALA A 292 11.16 -38.08 6.02
N ARG A 293 11.95 -37.60 7.00
CA ARG A 293 11.54 -37.62 8.42
C ARG A 293 10.76 -36.36 8.78
N PRO A 294 9.73 -36.47 9.65
CA PRO A 294 8.96 -35.31 10.08
C PRO A 294 9.81 -34.28 10.82
N LEU A 295 10.76 -34.71 11.67
CA LEU A 295 11.64 -33.80 12.41
C LEU A 295 12.52 -32.95 11.47
N GLU A 296 13.01 -33.54 10.38
CA GLU A 296 13.78 -32.83 9.36
C GLU A 296 12.92 -31.75 8.68
N ARG A 297 11.66 -32.05 8.37
CA ARG A 297 10.72 -31.09 7.79
C ARG A 297 10.40 -29.93 8.74
N PHE A 298 10.22 -30.22 10.02
CA PHE A 298 10.07 -29.17 11.04
C PHE A 298 11.31 -28.30 11.15
N ALA A 299 12.52 -28.85 11.04
CA ALA A 299 13.75 -28.07 11.02
C ALA A 299 13.81 -27.13 9.79
N VAL A 300 13.42 -27.62 8.60
CA VAL A 300 13.30 -26.79 7.38
C VAL A 300 12.28 -25.65 7.56
N LEU A 301 11.09 -25.96 8.09
CA LEU A 301 10.07 -24.94 8.37
C LEU A 301 10.51 -23.94 9.45
N GLY A 302 11.29 -24.39 10.45
CA GLY A 302 11.94 -23.54 11.43
C GLY A 302 12.94 -22.57 10.79
N GLY A 303 13.70 -23.02 9.78
CA GLY A 303 14.56 -22.15 8.97
C GLY A 303 13.79 -21.07 8.21
N LEU A 304 12.60 -21.39 7.67
CA LEU A 304 11.71 -20.41 7.04
C LEU A 304 11.22 -19.37 8.04
N LEU A 305 10.83 -19.80 9.25
CA LEU A 305 10.43 -18.90 10.33
C LEU A 305 11.59 -17.99 10.77
N TRP A 306 12.81 -18.54 10.86
CA TRP A 306 14.01 -17.76 11.18
C TRP A 306 14.27 -16.67 10.14
N LEU A 307 14.18 -17.00 8.84
CA LEU A 307 14.30 -16.00 7.76
C LEU A 307 13.27 -14.88 7.94
N ALA A 308 12.00 -15.22 8.16
CA ALA A 308 10.91 -14.25 8.27
C ALA A 308 11.06 -13.28 9.46
N ILE A 309 11.70 -13.73 10.54
CA ILE A 309 11.93 -12.93 11.75
C ILE A 309 13.16 -12.02 11.62
N ARG A 310 14.20 -12.51 10.93
CA ARG A 310 15.52 -11.87 10.92
C ARG A 310 15.76 -11.00 9.71
N ALA A 311 15.29 -11.42 8.53
CA ALA A 311 15.49 -10.72 7.28
C ALA A 311 14.29 -9.79 6.95
N PRO A 312 14.51 -8.71 6.18
CA PRO A 312 13.44 -7.81 5.72
C PRO A 312 12.60 -8.42 4.58
N VAL A 313 11.99 -9.57 4.83
CA VAL A 313 11.22 -10.36 3.84
C VAL A 313 10.03 -9.57 3.27
N GLY A 314 9.45 -8.67 4.06
CA GLY A 314 8.34 -7.81 3.64
C GLY A 314 8.67 -6.98 2.40
N GLY A 315 9.84 -6.32 2.36
CA GLY A 315 10.24 -5.53 1.19
C GLY A 315 10.63 -6.39 -0.01
N ALA A 316 11.26 -7.55 0.23
CA ALA A 316 11.68 -8.47 -0.82
C ALA A 316 10.49 -9.06 -1.62
N LEU A 317 9.42 -9.43 -0.92
CA LEU A 317 8.24 -10.09 -1.49
C LEU A 317 7.06 -9.14 -1.77
N ASN A 318 7.23 -7.82 -1.59
CA ASN A 318 6.14 -6.83 -1.62
C ASN A 318 5.01 -7.12 -0.60
N LEU A 319 5.36 -7.73 0.54
CA LEU A 319 4.48 -8.05 1.66
C LEU A 319 4.74 -7.15 2.89
N GLN A 320 5.28 -5.95 2.67
CA GLN A 320 5.70 -5.04 3.73
C GLN A 320 4.60 -4.70 4.77
N PRO A 321 3.32 -4.54 4.40
CA PRO A 321 2.26 -4.30 5.38
C PRO A 321 2.12 -5.43 6.42
N PHE A 322 2.42 -6.68 6.04
CA PHE A 322 2.29 -7.87 6.89
C PHE A 322 3.46 -8.02 7.86
N PHE A 323 4.66 -7.56 7.46
CA PHE A 323 5.90 -7.69 8.24
C PHE A 323 6.33 -6.36 8.88
N SER A 324 5.48 -5.34 8.85
CA SER A 324 5.78 -4.03 9.45
C SER A 324 5.43 -4.01 10.95
N PRO A 325 6.36 -3.57 11.81
CA PRO A 325 6.06 -3.35 13.22
C PRO A 325 5.11 -2.15 13.43
N ALA A 326 4.95 -1.27 12.43
CA ALA A 326 4.05 -0.12 12.52
C ALA A 326 2.57 -0.51 12.47
N THR A 327 2.23 -1.66 11.87
CA THR A 327 0.85 -2.15 11.78
C THR A 327 0.52 -3.16 12.87
N PHE A 328 1.52 -3.90 13.36
CA PHE A 328 1.37 -4.85 14.45
C PHE A 328 2.67 -5.00 15.23
N PHE A 329 2.63 -4.77 16.55
CA PHE A 329 3.78 -5.02 17.42
C PHE A 329 3.36 -5.36 18.85
N ARG A 330 3.90 -6.45 19.40
CA ARG A 330 3.84 -6.74 20.84
C ARG A 330 5.18 -7.29 21.33
N PRO A 331 5.71 -6.84 22.48
CA PRO A 331 6.97 -7.37 23.02
C PRO A 331 6.87 -8.76 23.69
N LEU A 332 5.69 -9.38 23.75
CA LEU A 332 5.41 -10.61 24.51
C LEU A 332 6.27 -11.82 24.13
N LEU A 333 6.43 -12.07 22.82
CA LEU A 333 7.19 -13.21 22.27
C LEU A 333 8.49 -12.74 21.59
N GLY A 334 8.95 -11.54 21.93
CA GLY A 334 10.10 -10.90 21.29
C GLY A 334 9.92 -10.81 19.76
N PRO A 335 10.87 -11.32 18.97
CA PRO A 335 10.82 -11.22 17.50
C PRO A 335 9.62 -11.94 16.84
N LEU A 336 9.04 -12.96 17.48
CA LEU A 336 7.90 -13.73 16.94
C LEU A 336 6.60 -12.91 16.92
N SER A 337 6.46 -11.94 17.82
CA SER A 337 5.33 -11.00 17.88
C SER A 337 5.71 -9.59 17.41
N GLY A 338 6.83 -9.47 16.68
CA GLY A 338 7.30 -8.21 16.12
C GLY A 338 6.55 -7.75 14.86
N SER A 339 5.81 -8.65 14.21
CA SER A 339 4.91 -8.36 13.09
C SER A 339 3.82 -9.41 12.97
N ALA A 340 2.72 -9.09 12.26
CA ALA A 340 1.62 -10.03 12.04
C ALA A 340 2.06 -11.26 11.22
N GLY A 341 2.91 -11.06 10.21
CA GLY A 341 3.45 -12.12 9.36
C GLY A 341 4.33 -13.11 10.13
N ALA A 342 5.24 -12.62 10.98
CA ALA A 342 6.07 -13.47 11.84
C ALA A 342 5.21 -14.28 12.82
N LEU A 343 4.20 -13.64 13.42
CA LEU A 343 3.28 -14.30 14.35
C LEU A 343 2.45 -15.38 13.66
N ALA A 344 1.93 -15.10 12.46
CA ALA A 344 1.19 -16.07 11.65
C ALA A 344 2.05 -17.30 11.29
N LEU A 345 3.31 -17.10 10.88
CA LEU A 345 4.23 -18.20 10.55
C LEU A 345 4.58 -19.03 11.79
N ALA A 346 4.83 -18.38 12.94
CA ALA A 346 5.11 -19.05 14.20
C ALA A 346 3.90 -19.89 14.66
N GLY A 347 2.71 -19.29 14.66
CA GLY A 347 1.47 -19.97 14.98
C GLY A 347 1.20 -21.13 14.02
N ALA A 348 1.45 -20.96 12.73
CA ALA A 348 1.21 -22.01 11.72
C ALA A 348 2.12 -23.21 11.98
N LEU A 349 3.40 -22.97 12.25
CA LEU A 349 4.37 -24.01 12.59
C LEU A 349 3.95 -24.78 13.85
N LEU A 350 3.54 -24.08 14.90
CA LEU A 350 3.06 -24.69 16.15
C LEU A 350 1.74 -25.45 15.96
N THR A 351 0.83 -24.92 15.15
CA THR A 351 -0.43 -25.61 14.78
C THR A 351 -0.13 -26.91 14.03
N VAL A 352 0.77 -26.86 13.05
CA VAL A 352 1.22 -28.04 12.29
C VAL A 352 1.89 -29.07 13.22
N ALA A 353 2.71 -28.64 14.17
CA ALA A 353 3.30 -29.50 15.20
C ALA A 353 2.24 -30.12 16.12
N GLY A 354 1.23 -29.34 16.50
CA GLY A 354 0.07 -29.80 17.27
C GLY A 354 -0.74 -30.87 16.54
N VAL A 355 -1.02 -30.68 15.25
CA VAL A 355 -1.71 -31.69 14.43
C VAL A 355 -0.87 -32.97 14.32
N TRP A 356 0.45 -32.84 14.14
CA TRP A 356 1.35 -33.99 14.14
C TRP A 356 1.29 -34.76 15.47
N LEU A 357 1.28 -34.06 16.61
CA LEU A 357 1.10 -34.67 17.93
C LEU A 357 -0.27 -35.36 18.04
N TRP A 358 -1.33 -34.71 17.54
CA TRP A 358 -2.69 -35.23 17.53
C TRP A 358 -2.81 -36.54 16.77
N ARG A 359 -2.08 -36.69 15.65
CA ARG A 359 -2.00 -37.94 14.87
C ARG A 359 -1.27 -39.06 15.59
N ARG A 360 -0.27 -38.73 16.41
CA ARG A 360 0.53 -39.73 17.17
C ARG A 360 -0.23 -40.41 18.30
N ARG A 361 -1.38 -39.87 18.72
CA ARG A 361 -2.21 -40.42 19.82
C ARG A 361 -1.40 -40.71 21.09
N VAL A 362 -0.67 -39.70 21.56
CA VAL A 362 0.17 -39.81 22.76
C VAL A 362 -0.68 -40.26 23.96
N PRO A 363 -0.18 -41.16 24.83
CA PRO A 363 -0.92 -41.62 26.00
C PRO A 363 -1.24 -40.46 26.96
N ARG A 364 -2.41 -40.52 27.61
CA ARG A 364 -2.81 -39.51 28.62
C ARG A 364 -1.90 -39.66 29.84
N ARG A 365 -1.04 -38.68 30.06
CA ARG A 365 -0.21 -38.56 31.27
C ARG A 365 -0.61 -37.30 32.03
N TRP A 366 -0.52 -37.33 33.36
CA TRP A 366 -0.99 -36.23 34.23
C TRP A 366 -0.36 -34.88 33.86
N TYR A 367 0.94 -34.85 33.56
CA TYR A 367 1.65 -33.62 33.19
C TYR A 367 1.20 -33.09 31.82
N GLY A 368 0.80 -33.96 30.89
CA GLY A 368 0.23 -33.56 29.60
C GLY A 368 -1.17 -32.97 29.76
N MET A 369 -1.97 -33.51 30.68
CA MET A 369 -3.27 -32.94 31.03
C MET A 369 -3.13 -31.60 31.74
N ALA A 370 -2.18 -31.48 32.68
CA ALA A 370 -1.86 -30.22 33.35
C ALA A 370 -1.40 -29.15 32.36
N LEU A 371 -0.49 -29.50 31.43
CA LEU A 371 -0.03 -28.59 30.39
C LEU A 371 -1.20 -28.15 29.48
N GLY A 372 -2.06 -29.07 29.05
CA GLY A 372 -3.25 -28.74 28.25
C GLY A 372 -4.21 -27.80 28.99
N ALA A 373 -4.46 -28.05 30.29
CA ALA A 373 -5.29 -27.17 31.11
C ALA A 373 -4.70 -25.76 31.23
N VAL A 374 -3.38 -25.65 31.46
CA VAL A 374 -2.67 -24.36 31.50
C VAL A 374 -2.78 -23.63 30.15
N LEU A 375 -2.58 -24.32 29.02
CA LEU A 375 -2.70 -23.72 27.69
C LEU A 375 -4.11 -23.18 27.43
N LEU A 376 -5.17 -23.90 27.85
CA LEU A 376 -6.55 -23.44 27.73
C LEU A 376 -6.86 -22.22 28.60
N LEU A 377 -6.34 -22.18 29.83
CA LEU A 377 -6.55 -21.05 30.75
C LEU A 377 -5.80 -19.80 30.28
N VAL A 378 -4.58 -19.95 29.76
CA VAL A 378 -3.76 -18.84 29.25
C VAL A 378 -4.28 -18.32 27.90
N SER A 379 -4.92 -19.17 27.09
CA SER A 379 -5.30 -18.85 25.71
C SER A 379 -6.13 -17.57 25.57
N PRO A 380 -7.24 -17.37 26.31
CA PRO A 380 -8.03 -16.13 26.22
C PRO A 380 -7.21 -14.85 26.51
N TYR A 381 -6.36 -14.89 27.53
CA TYR A 381 -5.51 -13.75 27.91
C TYR A 381 -4.45 -13.45 26.87
N LEU A 382 -3.79 -14.49 26.34
CA LEU A 382 -2.78 -14.31 25.30
C LEU A 382 -3.41 -13.72 24.03
N ILE A 383 -4.56 -14.23 23.60
CA ILE A 383 -5.26 -13.76 22.40
C ILE A 383 -5.69 -12.29 22.56
N SER A 384 -6.27 -11.92 23.70
CA SER A 384 -6.62 -10.52 23.99
C SER A 384 -5.38 -9.61 24.00
N SER A 385 -4.28 -10.07 24.59
CA SER A 385 -3.03 -9.29 24.66
C SER A 385 -2.36 -9.10 23.31
N LEU A 386 -2.39 -10.13 22.44
CA LEU A 386 -1.93 -10.05 21.05
C LEU A 386 -2.78 -9.06 20.24
N GLY A 387 -4.09 -9.02 20.48
CA GLY A 387 -5.00 -8.02 19.88
C GLY A 387 -4.60 -6.58 20.14
N ARG A 388 -4.09 -6.28 21.34
CA ARG A 388 -3.58 -4.95 21.71
C ARG A 388 -2.31 -4.55 20.95
N GLY A 389 -1.69 -5.47 20.21
CA GLY A 389 -0.57 -5.17 19.33
C GLY A 389 -0.96 -4.57 17.98
N ILE A 390 -2.25 -4.66 17.60
CA ILE A 390 -2.75 -4.11 16.34
C ILE A 390 -2.75 -2.58 16.42
N THR A 391 -2.10 -1.94 15.46
CA THR A 391 -2.05 -0.48 15.34
C THR A 391 -2.59 -0.06 13.97
N PRO A 392 -3.87 0.36 13.89
CA PRO A 392 -4.46 0.78 12.62
C PRO A 392 -3.78 2.03 12.04
N PRO A 393 -3.47 2.05 10.73
CA PRO A 393 -2.94 3.24 10.08
C PRO A 393 -4.00 4.33 9.98
N ALA A 394 -3.57 5.60 10.01
CA ALA A 394 -4.45 6.76 9.99
C ALA A 394 -5.30 6.89 8.71
N GLY A 395 -4.79 6.40 7.57
CA GLY A 395 -5.48 6.41 6.28
C GLY A 395 -6.57 5.34 6.12
N GLY A 396 -6.76 4.47 7.12
CA GLY A 396 -7.77 3.43 7.09
C GLY A 396 -7.22 2.02 6.95
N VAL A 397 -8.02 1.04 7.37
CA VAL A 397 -7.63 -0.37 7.35
C VAL A 397 -8.13 -1.01 6.05
N SER A 398 -7.21 -1.41 5.17
CA SER A 398 -7.55 -2.20 3.99
C SER A 398 -8.04 -3.60 4.38
N VAL A 399 -8.87 -4.22 3.53
CA VAL A 399 -9.36 -5.59 3.78
C VAL A 399 -8.21 -6.58 3.92
N GLY A 400 -7.18 -6.47 3.09
CA GLY A 400 -6.00 -7.33 3.16
C GLY A 400 -5.21 -7.17 4.46
N LEU A 401 -5.03 -5.94 4.95
CA LEU A 401 -4.37 -5.69 6.23
C LEU A 401 -5.21 -6.19 7.40
N TRP A 402 -6.52 -5.97 7.39
CA TRP A 402 -7.41 -6.50 8.42
C TRP A 402 -7.37 -8.04 8.46
N LEU A 403 -7.46 -8.69 7.29
CA LEU A 403 -7.37 -10.15 7.18
C LEU A 403 -6.03 -10.66 7.69
N SER A 404 -4.94 -9.92 7.52
CA SER A 404 -3.63 -10.30 8.04
C SER A 404 -3.62 -10.43 9.57
N TRP A 405 -4.20 -9.46 10.27
CA TRP A 405 -4.28 -9.49 11.73
C TRP A 405 -5.19 -10.60 12.20
N HIS A 406 -6.33 -10.77 11.53
CA HIS A 406 -7.28 -11.83 11.82
C HIS A 406 -6.64 -13.20 11.70
N LEU A 407 -5.97 -13.48 10.58
CA LEU A 407 -5.30 -14.76 10.34
C LEU A 407 -4.14 -14.98 11.31
N ALA A 408 -3.35 -13.95 11.64
CA ALA A 408 -2.28 -14.07 12.62
C ALA A 408 -2.82 -14.46 14.00
N ILE A 409 -3.92 -13.87 14.45
CA ILE A 409 -4.55 -14.18 15.74
C ILE A 409 -5.25 -15.55 15.70
N LEU A 410 -5.97 -15.87 14.63
CA LEU A 410 -6.60 -17.18 14.41
C LEU A 410 -5.58 -18.30 14.57
N VAL A 411 -4.48 -18.20 13.83
CA VAL A 411 -3.46 -19.25 13.80
C VAL A 411 -2.69 -19.30 15.13
N SER A 412 -2.51 -18.17 15.81
CA SER A 412 -1.96 -18.13 17.18
C SER A 412 -2.89 -18.81 18.20
N ALA A 413 -4.21 -18.61 18.08
CA ALA A 413 -5.20 -19.28 18.92
C ALA A 413 -5.21 -20.79 18.63
N ALA A 414 -5.20 -21.19 17.35
CA ALA A 414 -5.11 -22.59 16.95
C ALA A 414 -3.81 -23.26 17.45
N ALA A 415 -2.70 -22.53 17.49
CA ALA A 415 -1.42 -22.99 18.04
C ALA A 415 -1.48 -23.37 19.52
N LEU A 416 -2.48 -22.90 20.28
CA LEU A 416 -2.73 -23.30 21.66
C LEU A 416 -3.78 -24.41 21.77
N ILE A 417 -4.87 -24.28 21.02
CA ILE A 417 -6.02 -25.19 21.11
C ILE A 417 -5.70 -26.56 20.49
N VAL A 418 -5.01 -26.61 19.35
CA VAL A 418 -4.71 -27.86 18.64
C VAL A 418 -3.75 -28.76 19.43
N PRO A 419 -2.62 -28.28 19.98
CA PRO A 419 -1.80 -29.09 20.88
C PRO A 419 -2.56 -29.55 22.12
N THR A 420 -3.43 -28.71 22.68
CA THR A 420 -4.26 -29.12 23.82
C THR A 420 -5.20 -30.27 23.46
N ALA A 421 -5.87 -30.16 22.30
CA ALA A 421 -6.72 -31.24 21.79
C ALA A 421 -5.92 -32.52 21.53
N ALA A 422 -4.65 -32.41 21.12
CA ALA A 422 -3.76 -33.55 20.97
C ALA A 422 -3.44 -34.24 22.31
N LEU A 423 -3.19 -33.46 23.37
CA LEU A 423 -2.88 -33.95 24.72
C LEU A 423 -4.10 -34.63 25.37
N PHE A 424 -5.31 -34.09 25.16
CA PHE A 424 -6.55 -34.64 25.73
C PHE A 424 -7.07 -35.88 25.00
N ARG A 425 -6.75 -36.02 23.70
CA ARG A 425 -7.21 -37.14 22.87
C ARG A 425 -6.95 -38.51 23.51
N GLY A 426 -5.72 -38.74 23.97
CA GLY A 426 -5.28 -40.03 24.50
C GLY A 426 -5.13 -41.13 23.44
N SER A 427 -4.63 -42.29 23.87
CA SER A 427 -4.41 -43.47 23.01
C SER A 427 -5.64 -44.38 22.85
N ARG A 428 -6.64 -44.26 23.73
CA ARG A 428 -7.85 -45.09 23.73
C ARG A 428 -8.87 -44.65 22.67
N ALA A 429 -9.47 -45.62 21.99
CA ALA A 429 -10.54 -45.40 21.04
C ALA A 429 -11.89 -45.21 21.76
N GLU A 430 -12.10 -44.04 22.35
CA GLU A 430 -13.44 -43.63 22.79
C GLU A 430 -14.29 -43.30 21.55
N ARG A 431 -15.59 -43.66 21.57
CA ARG A 431 -16.55 -43.26 20.53
C ARG A 431 -16.70 -41.73 20.56
N PRO A 432 -16.16 -40.98 19.60
CA PRO A 432 -16.11 -39.52 19.68
C PRO A 432 -17.51 -38.94 19.38
N SER A 433 -18.06 -38.12 20.28
CA SER A 433 -19.33 -37.43 20.03
C SER A 433 -19.12 -36.04 19.45
N ALA A 434 -19.76 -35.74 18.32
CA ALA A 434 -19.74 -34.42 17.70
C ALA A 434 -20.64 -33.39 18.43
N SER A 435 -21.60 -33.84 19.24
CA SER A 435 -22.57 -32.95 19.90
C SER A 435 -21.91 -31.96 20.86
N ARG A 436 -20.85 -32.38 21.56
CA ARG A 436 -20.10 -31.52 22.48
C ARG A 436 -19.45 -30.33 21.77
N ILE A 437 -18.97 -30.55 20.55
CA ILE A 437 -18.38 -29.48 19.73
C ILE A 437 -19.45 -28.48 19.31
N LEU A 438 -20.64 -28.94 18.93
CA LEU A 438 -21.75 -28.06 18.61
C LEU A 438 -22.14 -27.17 19.81
N VAL A 439 -22.16 -27.74 21.02
CA VAL A 439 -22.38 -26.96 22.25
C VAL A 439 -21.24 -25.95 22.48
N GLY A 440 -19.98 -26.36 22.32
CA GLY A 440 -18.84 -25.44 22.45
C GLY A 440 -18.88 -24.29 21.45
N VAL A 441 -19.26 -24.58 20.21
CA VAL A 441 -19.48 -23.58 19.15
C VAL A 441 -20.63 -22.63 19.50
N ALA A 442 -21.75 -23.15 20.03
CA ALA A 442 -22.88 -22.34 20.46
C ALA A 442 -22.49 -21.40 21.62
N ILE A 443 -21.70 -21.88 22.58
CA ILE A 443 -21.17 -21.05 23.68
C ILE A 443 -20.22 -19.98 23.13
N ALA A 444 -19.34 -20.31 22.18
CA ALA A 444 -18.47 -19.32 21.55
C ALA A 444 -19.27 -18.26 20.79
N ALA A 445 -20.30 -18.66 20.04
CA ALA A 445 -21.19 -17.72 19.36
C ALA A 445 -21.87 -16.77 20.36
N ALA A 446 -22.39 -17.31 21.48
CA ALA A 446 -22.97 -16.49 22.55
C ALA A 446 -21.93 -15.55 23.18
N ALA A 447 -20.71 -16.04 23.46
CA ALA A 447 -19.61 -15.23 23.99
C ALA A 447 -19.22 -14.11 23.01
N THR A 448 -19.19 -14.37 21.70
CA THR A 448 -18.96 -13.34 20.68
C THR A 448 -20.07 -12.30 20.67
N THR A 449 -21.34 -12.70 20.69
CA THR A 449 -22.47 -11.77 20.75
C THR A 449 -22.42 -10.90 21.99
N ILE A 450 -22.18 -11.49 23.17
CA ILE A 450 -22.00 -10.76 24.43
C ILE A 450 -20.79 -9.81 24.32
N GLY A 451 -19.70 -10.26 23.71
CA GLY A 451 -18.49 -9.47 23.50
C GLY A 451 -18.72 -8.23 22.66
N VAL A 452 -19.52 -8.34 21.59
CA VAL A 452 -19.91 -7.20 20.75
C VAL A 452 -20.82 -6.25 21.53
N LEU A 453 -21.68 -6.74 22.42
CA LEU A 453 -22.61 -5.91 23.18
C LEU A 453 -21.94 -5.18 24.37
N VAL A 454 -21.05 -5.87 25.09
CA VAL A 454 -20.42 -5.38 26.32
C VAL A 454 -19.17 -4.54 26.05
N TRP A 455 -18.55 -4.66 24.87
CA TRP A 455 -17.38 -3.86 24.53
C TRP A 455 -17.65 -2.35 24.69
N SER A 456 -16.73 -1.69 25.39
CA SER A 456 -16.79 -0.26 25.69
C SER A 456 -15.56 0.48 25.17
N PRO A 457 -15.71 1.74 24.72
CA PRO A 457 -14.60 2.53 24.21
C PRO A 457 -13.59 2.98 25.29
N ARG A 458 -13.91 2.84 26.58
CA ARG A 458 -13.05 3.31 27.68
C ARG A 458 -12.08 2.24 28.18
N GLY A 459 -12.56 1.01 28.34
CA GLY A 459 -11.79 -0.08 28.93
C GLY A 459 -11.72 -1.34 28.06
N GLY A 460 -12.32 -1.31 26.86
CA GLY A 460 -12.49 -2.51 26.04
C GLY A 460 -13.51 -3.45 26.68
N TRP A 461 -13.10 -4.70 26.92
CA TRP A 461 -13.93 -5.71 27.58
C TRP A 461 -13.63 -5.77 29.08
N PRO A 462 -14.66 -5.96 29.94
CA PRO A 462 -14.46 -6.25 31.36
C PRO A 462 -13.65 -7.53 31.60
N ASP A 463 -12.94 -7.62 32.71
CA ASP A 463 -12.08 -8.78 33.00
C ASP A 463 -12.84 -10.11 33.03
N TRP A 464 -14.07 -10.10 33.54
CA TRP A 464 -14.93 -11.29 33.63
C TRP A 464 -15.28 -11.89 32.26
N TYR A 465 -15.31 -11.06 31.21
CA TYR A 465 -15.70 -11.46 29.86
C TYR A 465 -14.81 -12.57 29.31
N THR A 466 -13.53 -12.51 29.64
CA THR A 466 -12.50 -13.45 29.19
C THR A 466 -12.83 -14.89 29.61
N PHE A 467 -13.46 -15.09 30.78
CA PHE A 467 -13.82 -16.42 31.30
C PHE A 467 -14.98 -17.10 30.55
N LEU A 468 -15.80 -16.33 29.81
CA LEU A 468 -16.89 -16.91 29.01
C LEU A 468 -16.38 -17.85 27.91
N TRP A 469 -15.12 -17.70 27.49
CA TRP A 469 -14.51 -18.51 26.44
C TRP A 469 -14.03 -19.88 26.94
N THR A 470 -13.76 -20.03 28.24
CA THR A 470 -13.16 -21.24 28.81
C THR A 470 -14.00 -22.51 28.56
N PRO A 471 -15.33 -22.52 28.76
CA PRO A 471 -16.15 -23.70 28.47
C PRO A 471 -16.14 -24.09 26.99
N ALA A 472 -16.20 -23.10 26.08
CA ALA A 472 -16.15 -23.35 24.64
C ALA A 472 -14.80 -23.97 24.22
N LEU A 473 -13.70 -23.41 24.71
CA LEU A 473 -12.35 -23.91 24.44
C LEU A 473 -12.16 -25.33 24.98
N LEU A 474 -12.65 -25.62 26.19
CA LEU A 474 -12.61 -26.96 26.79
C LEU A 474 -13.38 -27.96 25.92
N LEU A 475 -14.64 -27.67 25.57
CA LEU A 475 -15.50 -28.58 24.82
C LEU A 475 -14.94 -28.92 23.43
N VAL A 476 -14.31 -27.95 22.76
CA VAL A 476 -13.72 -28.13 21.43
C VAL A 476 -12.36 -28.84 21.49
N ALA A 477 -11.63 -28.75 22.61
CA ALA A 477 -10.39 -29.49 22.84
C ALA A 477 -10.61 -30.96 23.22
N LEU A 478 -11.82 -31.36 23.61
CA LEU A 478 -12.12 -32.76 23.95
C LEU A 478 -12.07 -33.68 22.72
N PRO A 479 -11.88 -35.00 22.92
CA PRO A 479 -11.78 -35.96 21.82
C PRO A 479 -13.05 -35.98 20.95
N ALA A 480 -12.89 -35.77 19.64
CA ALA A 480 -13.98 -35.66 18.66
C ALA A 480 -13.56 -36.19 17.28
N PRO A 481 -14.49 -36.42 16.33
CA PRO A 481 -14.10 -36.83 14.98
C PRO A 481 -13.37 -35.70 14.24
N ARG A 482 -12.47 -36.05 13.33
CA ARG A 482 -11.56 -35.10 12.64
C ARG A 482 -12.26 -33.86 12.10
N TRP A 483 -13.35 -34.04 11.35
CA TRP A 483 -14.07 -32.93 10.74
C TRP A 483 -14.65 -31.98 11.78
N ALA A 484 -15.16 -32.51 12.89
CA ALA A 484 -15.74 -31.73 13.97
C ALA A 484 -14.66 -30.98 14.76
N THR A 485 -13.50 -31.60 15.02
CA THR A 485 -12.36 -30.92 15.66
C THR A 485 -11.86 -29.75 14.80
N ILE A 486 -11.68 -29.95 13.49
CA ILE A 486 -11.25 -28.87 12.58
C ILE A 486 -12.29 -27.75 12.56
N GLY A 487 -13.56 -28.07 12.31
CA GLY A 487 -14.62 -27.07 12.23
C GLY A 487 -14.85 -26.35 13.56
N GLY A 488 -14.85 -27.07 14.68
CA GLY A 488 -15.03 -26.53 16.02
C GLY A 488 -13.90 -25.59 16.43
N ILE A 489 -12.64 -26.00 16.25
CA ILE A 489 -11.48 -25.14 16.57
C ILE A 489 -11.49 -23.90 15.68
N ALA A 490 -11.75 -24.06 14.38
CA ALA A 490 -11.84 -22.93 13.45
C ALA A 490 -12.93 -21.94 13.87
N LEU A 491 -14.13 -22.41 14.21
CA LEU A 491 -15.21 -21.52 14.64
C LEU A 491 -14.89 -20.80 15.96
N VAL A 492 -14.38 -21.51 16.97
CA VAL A 492 -14.10 -20.89 18.28
C VAL A 492 -12.90 -19.93 18.18
N ALA A 493 -11.79 -20.37 17.60
CA ALA A 493 -10.60 -19.54 17.42
C ALA A 493 -10.86 -18.36 16.48
N GLY A 494 -11.59 -18.60 15.40
CA GLY A 494 -11.99 -17.59 14.41
C GLY A 494 -12.92 -16.54 14.98
N SER A 495 -13.93 -16.95 15.75
CA SER A 495 -14.84 -16.01 16.41
C SER A 495 -14.13 -15.14 17.45
N ALA A 496 -13.16 -15.71 18.19
CA ALA A 496 -12.32 -14.96 19.10
C ALA A 496 -11.39 -13.97 18.36
N ALA A 497 -10.74 -14.41 17.28
CA ALA A 497 -9.88 -13.58 16.44
C ALA A 497 -10.65 -12.42 15.79
N ALA A 498 -11.85 -12.70 15.25
CA ALA A 498 -12.71 -11.70 14.63
C ALA A 498 -13.16 -10.64 15.64
N LEU A 499 -13.53 -11.05 16.86
CA LEU A 499 -13.93 -10.12 17.91
C LEU A 499 -12.77 -9.23 18.36
N VAL A 500 -11.59 -9.82 18.59
CA VAL A 500 -10.41 -9.09 19.05
C VAL A 500 -9.90 -8.11 17.99
N THR A 501 -9.84 -8.52 16.72
CA THR A 501 -9.47 -7.63 15.61
C THR A 501 -10.48 -6.50 15.41
N TRP A 502 -11.77 -6.78 15.53
CA TRP A 502 -12.82 -5.76 15.50
C TRP A 502 -12.65 -4.72 16.60
N GLY A 503 -12.45 -5.14 17.87
CA GLY A 503 -12.26 -4.20 18.97
C GLY A 503 -10.97 -3.38 18.87
N ALA A 504 -9.89 -3.97 18.34
CA ALA A 504 -8.64 -3.25 18.09
C ALA A 504 -8.77 -2.22 16.96
N GLU A 505 -9.49 -2.56 15.87
CA GLU A 505 -9.82 -1.62 14.80
C GLU A 505 -10.58 -0.40 15.35
N LEU A 506 -11.58 -0.62 16.21
CA LEU A 506 -12.35 0.46 16.83
C LEU A 506 -11.49 1.34 17.75
N THR A 507 -10.62 0.72 18.54
CA THR A 507 -9.69 1.44 19.42
C THR A 507 -8.73 2.31 18.61
N GLY A 508 -8.23 1.82 17.46
CA GLY A 508 -7.40 2.61 16.56
C GLY A 508 -8.18 3.78 15.93
N LYS A 509 -9.41 3.57 15.48
CA LYS A 509 -10.27 4.66 14.97
C LYS A 509 -10.47 5.75 16.02
N ILE A 510 -10.71 5.37 17.28
CA ILE A 510 -10.81 6.29 18.42
C ILE A 510 -9.51 7.09 18.59
N GLN A 511 -8.34 6.44 18.55
CA GLN A 511 -7.05 7.13 18.69
C GLN A 511 -6.78 8.11 17.55
N VAL A 512 -7.10 7.75 16.30
CA VAL A 512 -6.95 8.66 15.15
C VAL A 512 -7.87 9.86 15.31
N ALA A 513 -9.14 9.65 15.69
CA ALA A 513 -10.07 10.74 15.96
C ALA A 513 -9.61 11.65 17.11
N GLN A 514 -9.05 11.09 18.18
CA GLN A 514 -8.49 11.86 19.29
C GLN A 514 -7.28 12.72 18.87
N ARG A 515 -6.39 12.17 18.03
CA ARG A 515 -5.24 12.93 17.49
C ARG A 515 -5.69 14.07 16.58
N ASP A 516 -6.77 13.88 15.82
CA ASP A 516 -7.37 14.95 15.02
C ASP A 516 -7.93 16.06 15.94
N ILE A 517 -8.77 15.71 16.91
CA ILE A 517 -9.35 16.66 17.87
C ILE A 517 -8.26 17.44 18.63
N ALA A 518 -7.15 16.79 18.99
CA ALA A 518 -6.03 17.42 19.69
C ALA A 518 -5.30 18.50 18.87
N ARG A 519 -5.49 18.56 17.54
CA ARG A 519 -4.91 19.60 16.67
C ARG A 519 -5.82 20.82 16.52
N LEU A 520 -7.00 20.81 17.14
CA LEU A 520 -7.98 21.87 17.03
C LEU A 520 -7.81 22.90 18.16
N GLY A 521 -8.39 24.09 17.95
CA GLY A 521 -8.46 25.12 18.98
C GLY A 521 -7.31 26.12 18.91
N LEU A 522 -6.91 26.64 20.06
CA LEU A 522 -5.94 27.74 20.16
C LEU A 522 -4.49 27.28 20.33
N GLU A 523 -4.26 25.96 20.45
CA GLU A 523 -2.91 25.43 20.61
C GLU A 523 -2.19 25.47 19.26
N PRO A 524 -1.03 26.17 19.15
CA PRO A 524 -0.31 26.28 17.89
C PRO A 524 0.43 24.98 17.53
N ASP A 525 0.45 24.60 16.25
CA ASP A 525 1.31 23.52 15.73
C ASP A 525 2.77 24.03 15.68
N PRO A 526 3.69 23.45 16.47
CA PRO A 526 5.08 23.90 16.52
C PRO A 526 5.83 23.70 15.21
N LEU A 527 5.35 22.84 14.31
CA LEU A 527 6.01 22.56 13.03
C LEU A 527 5.55 23.51 11.91
N ALA A 528 4.39 24.16 12.04
CA ALA A 528 3.81 24.92 10.94
C ALA A 528 4.67 26.14 10.54
N VAL A 529 5.14 26.93 11.52
CA VAL A 529 5.94 28.15 11.24
C VAL A 529 7.27 27.83 10.56
N PRO A 530 8.13 26.93 11.09
CA PRO A 530 9.41 26.63 10.44
C PRO A 530 9.25 26.02 9.04
N LEU A 531 8.19 25.22 8.81
CA LEU A 531 7.91 24.65 7.50
C LEU A 531 7.49 25.71 6.48
N LEU A 532 6.69 26.70 6.89
CA LEU A 532 6.29 27.81 6.04
C LEU A 532 7.44 28.77 5.77
N GLU A 533 8.29 29.06 6.75
CA GLU A 533 9.48 29.89 6.54
C GLU A 533 10.42 29.24 5.51
N ARG A 534 10.66 27.93 5.63
CA ARG A 534 11.45 27.17 4.65
C ARG A 534 10.80 27.15 3.27
N PHE A 535 9.47 27.05 3.21
CA PHE A 535 8.74 27.16 1.95
C PHE A 535 8.87 28.55 1.33
N GLY A 536 8.78 29.62 2.12
CA GLY A 536 8.99 30.99 1.65
C GLY A 536 10.40 31.22 1.11
N GLU A 537 11.41 30.62 1.72
CA GLU A 537 12.78 30.63 1.19
C GLU A 537 12.87 29.94 -0.18
N MET A 538 12.27 28.76 -0.30
CA MET A 538 12.23 27.99 -1.54
C MET A 538 11.55 28.77 -2.68
N VAL A 539 10.46 29.48 -2.38
CA VAL A 539 9.76 30.33 -3.34
C VAL A 539 10.65 31.48 -3.82
N ARG A 540 11.39 32.14 -2.92
CA ARG A 540 12.27 33.27 -3.28
C ARG A 540 13.50 32.87 -4.08
N GLN A 541 13.99 31.65 -3.88
CA GLN A 541 15.15 31.12 -4.62
C GLN A 541 14.75 30.55 -5.98
N GLY A 542 13.48 30.19 -6.16
CA GLY A 542 12.95 29.63 -7.40
C GLY A 542 12.36 30.67 -8.36
N PRO A 543 11.95 30.24 -9.56
CA PRO A 543 11.15 31.08 -10.45
C PRO A 543 9.81 31.42 -9.79
N ALA A 544 9.40 32.68 -9.88
CA ALA A 544 8.14 33.16 -9.34
C ALA A 544 6.96 32.49 -10.06
N PRO A 545 5.99 31.89 -9.34
CA PRO A 545 4.82 31.30 -9.96
C PRO A 545 3.89 32.40 -10.48
N THR A 546 3.42 32.23 -11.71
CA THR A 546 2.49 33.15 -12.40
C THR A 546 1.09 32.55 -12.54
N THR A 547 0.96 31.23 -12.38
CA THR A 547 -0.31 30.51 -12.54
C THR A 547 -0.61 29.58 -11.37
N ALA A 548 -1.89 29.26 -11.17
CA ALA A 548 -2.36 28.26 -10.20
C ALA A 548 -1.70 26.89 -10.38
N SER A 549 -1.36 26.54 -11.62
CA SER A 549 -0.60 25.34 -11.93
C SER A 549 0.80 25.44 -11.31
N GLU A 550 1.58 26.49 -11.60
CA GLU A 550 2.92 26.65 -11.00
C GLU A 550 2.89 26.70 -9.47
N MET A 551 1.88 27.35 -8.87
CA MET A 551 1.64 27.33 -7.43
C MET A 551 1.43 25.90 -6.89
N TYR A 552 0.67 25.06 -7.59
CA TYR A 552 0.46 23.66 -7.20
C TYR A 552 1.75 22.84 -7.26
N ALA A 553 2.58 23.04 -8.29
CA ALA A 553 3.87 22.34 -8.41
C ALA A 553 4.79 22.68 -7.25
N LEU A 554 4.91 23.97 -6.93
CA LEU A 554 5.70 24.45 -5.79
C LEU A 554 5.16 23.89 -4.47
N TRP A 555 3.85 23.97 -4.25
CA TRP A 555 3.22 23.46 -3.03
C TRP A 555 3.40 21.95 -2.87
N HIS A 556 3.13 21.17 -3.92
CA HIS A 556 3.21 19.72 -3.88
C HIS A 556 4.64 19.20 -3.66
N GLY A 557 5.66 19.91 -4.18
CA GLY A 557 7.07 19.61 -3.95
C GLY A 557 7.62 20.09 -2.60
N SER A 558 6.79 20.73 -1.77
CA SER A 558 7.21 21.32 -0.50
C SER A 558 7.01 20.39 0.70
N ALA A 559 7.83 20.56 1.74
CA ALA A 559 7.66 19.85 3.01
C ALA A 559 6.27 20.03 3.67
N PRO A 560 5.63 21.23 3.71
CA PRO A 560 4.25 21.34 4.21
C PRO A 560 3.23 20.66 3.30
N GLY A 561 3.43 20.64 1.98
CA GLY A 561 2.61 19.87 1.03
C GLY A 561 2.71 18.36 1.30
N GLU A 562 3.92 17.82 1.45
CA GLU A 562 4.18 16.41 1.76
C GLU A 562 3.57 15.97 3.10
N GLN A 563 3.56 16.86 4.09
CA GLN A 563 2.94 16.60 5.40
C GLN A 563 1.41 16.71 5.39
N GLY A 564 0.81 17.05 4.25
CA GLY A 564 -0.64 17.10 4.05
C GLY A 564 -1.32 18.21 4.84
N TYR A 565 -0.69 19.38 4.96
CA TYR A 565 -1.37 20.56 5.52
C TYR A 565 -2.49 21.00 4.58
N PRO A 566 -3.72 21.23 5.10
CA PRO A 566 -4.77 21.85 4.32
C PRO A 566 -4.35 23.26 3.91
N SER A 567 -4.50 23.64 2.64
CA SER A 567 -3.94 24.89 2.15
C SER A 567 -4.81 25.67 1.16
N HIS A 568 -4.52 26.96 1.08
CA HIS A 568 -5.06 27.88 0.09
C HIS A 568 -3.94 28.83 -0.35
N LEU A 569 -3.62 28.83 -1.64
CA LEU A 569 -2.58 29.69 -2.22
C LEU A 569 -3.24 30.74 -3.11
N ALA A 570 -2.68 31.94 -3.17
CA ALA A 570 -3.17 33.02 -4.01
C ALA A 570 -2.07 34.02 -4.36
N LEU A 571 -2.16 34.60 -5.56
CA LEU A 571 -1.34 35.69 -6.07
C LEU A 571 -2.10 37.01 -5.98
N TRP A 572 -1.42 38.05 -5.53
CA TRP A 572 -2.01 39.36 -5.28
C TRP A 572 -1.14 40.47 -5.82
N SER A 573 -1.75 41.57 -6.24
CA SER A 573 -1.05 42.84 -6.37
C SER A 573 -0.78 43.45 -4.98
N PRO A 574 0.20 44.37 -4.84
CA PRO A 574 0.46 45.11 -3.60
C PRO A 574 -0.76 45.89 -3.08
N ALA A 575 -1.67 46.30 -3.97
CA ALA A 575 -2.94 46.93 -3.61
C ALA A 575 -3.96 45.95 -2.99
N GLY A 576 -3.67 44.65 -3.02
CA GLY A 576 -4.53 43.57 -2.55
C GLY A 576 -5.61 43.16 -3.54
N ALA A 577 -5.40 43.38 -4.84
CA ALA A 577 -6.24 42.78 -5.89
C ALA A 577 -5.79 41.34 -6.14
N LEU A 578 -6.74 40.42 -6.27
CA LEU A 578 -6.47 39.00 -6.53
C LEU A 578 -6.11 38.81 -8.01
N LEU A 579 -4.95 38.22 -8.29
CA LEU A 579 -4.47 37.93 -9.63
C LEU A 579 -4.81 36.49 -10.04
N ASP A 580 -4.55 35.54 -9.16
CA ASP A 580 -4.88 34.12 -9.34
C ASP A 580 -5.05 33.42 -7.99
N GLU A 581 -5.82 32.33 -7.95
CA GLU A 581 -6.05 31.55 -6.73
C GLU A 581 -6.01 30.03 -6.95
N LEU A 582 -5.52 29.32 -5.94
CA LEU A 582 -5.48 27.87 -5.88
C LEU A 582 -6.09 27.39 -4.55
N PRO A 583 -7.43 27.25 -4.47
CA PRO A 583 -8.12 26.74 -3.30
C PRO A 583 -8.07 25.20 -3.24
N LEU A 584 -7.01 24.66 -2.63
CA LEU A 584 -6.87 23.22 -2.38
C LEU A 584 -7.81 22.75 -1.26
N ASP A 585 -7.97 23.54 -0.21
CA ASP A 585 -8.81 23.25 0.95
C ASP A 585 -9.66 24.46 1.38
N SER A 586 -10.78 24.19 2.05
CA SER A 586 -11.75 25.22 2.47
C SER A 586 -11.38 25.79 3.85
N LEU A 587 -10.56 26.84 3.89
CA LEU A 587 -10.11 27.51 5.11
C LEU A 587 -11.05 28.65 5.54
N ASP A 588 -11.17 28.90 6.85
CA ASP A 588 -11.95 30.02 7.42
C ASP A 588 -11.19 31.37 7.33
N LEU A 589 -10.72 31.69 6.13
CA LEU A 589 -9.92 32.88 5.84
C LEU A 589 -10.55 33.67 4.67
N PRO A 590 -11.29 34.74 4.97
CA PRO A 590 -11.89 35.58 3.94
C PRO A 590 -10.83 36.23 3.03
N PRO A 591 -11.05 36.32 1.72
CA PRO A 591 -10.14 37.01 0.79
C PRO A 591 -9.85 38.45 1.22
N SER A 592 -10.83 39.15 1.81
CA SER A 592 -10.66 40.52 2.33
C SER A 592 -9.64 40.62 3.47
N LEU A 593 -9.52 39.58 4.30
CA LEU A 593 -8.52 39.50 5.35
C LEU A 593 -7.12 39.32 4.74
N LEU A 594 -6.98 38.40 3.78
CA LEU A 594 -5.71 38.18 3.06
C LEU A 594 -5.27 39.45 2.33
N ALA A 595 -6.16 40.09 1.57
CA ALA A 595 -5.90 41.36 0.88
C ALA A 595 -5.45 42.47 1.86
N SER A 596 -6.04 42.53 3.06
CA SER A 596 -5.63 43.50 4.08
C SER A 596 -4.24 43.22 4.66
N MET A 597 -3.83 41.95 4.74
CA MET A 597 -2.48 41.58 5.18
C MET A 597 -1.44 41.86 4.09
N VAL A 598 -1.78 41.63 2.81
CA VAL A 598 -0.94 41.99 1.66
C VAL A 598 -0.69 43.50 1.63
N ARG A 599 -1.73 44.35 1.73
CA ARG A 599 -1.57 45.81 1.78
C ARG A 599 -0.72 46.32 2.95
N LYS A 600 -0.67 45.57 4.06
CA LYS A 600 0.10 45.91 5.26
C LYS A 600 1.51 45.33 5.26
N LEU A 601 1.89 44.59 4.23
CA LEU A 601 3.25 44.08 4.07
C LEU A 601 4.16 45.24 3.69
N GLY A 602 5.12 45.57 4.55
CA GLY A 602 6.08 46.64 4.28
C GLY A 602 6.89 46.39 2.99
N GLU A 603 7.35 47.46 2.35
CA GLU A 603 8.14 47.38 1.11
C GLU A 603 9.44 46.58 1.33
N ASP A 604 10.09 46.77 2.48
CA ASP A 604 11.34 46.07 2.85
C ASP A 604 11.13 44.63 3.36
N THR A 605 9.89 44.19 3.56
CA THR A 605 9.59 42.85 4.10
C THR A 605 9.48 41.85 2.96
N SER A 606 10.48 40.97 2.84
CA SER A 606 10.51 39.93 1.79
C SER A 606 9.59 38.74 2.08
N ALA A 607 9.48 38.33 3.34
CA ALA A 607 8.56 37.28 3.77
C ALA A 607 8.11 37.47 5.22
N ARG A 608 6.88 37.06 5.53
CA ARG A 608 6.34 37.08 6.90
C ARG A 608 5.34 35.95 7.11
N VAL A 609 5.44 35.26 8.24
CA VAL A 609 4.42 34.30 8.69
C VAL A 609 3.56 34.95 9.79
N ALA A 610 2.24 34.88 9.64
CA ALA A 610 1.27 35.35 10.63
C ALA A 610 0.43 34.19 11.16
N GLN A 611 0.16 34.19 12.47
CA GLN A 611 -0.74 33.22 13.11
C GLN A 611 -2.12 33.86 13.30
N ILE A 612 -3.16 33.19 12.83
CA ILE A 612 -4.53 33.68 12.82
C ILE A 612 -5.42 32.64 13.49
N PRO A 613 -5.79 32.80 14.76
CA PRO A 613 -6.70 31.88 15.42
C PRO A 613 -8.12 32.08 14.84
N ARG A 614 -8.65 31.06 14.13
CA ARG A 614 -10.02 31.05 13.56
C ARG A 614 -10.65 29.66 13.62
N GLY A 615 -11.90 29.47 13.19
CA GLY A 615 -12.51 28.14 13.26
C GLY A 615 -11.92 27.21 12.21
N PRO A 616 -11.58 25.93 12.50
CA PRO A 616 -11.65 25.21 13.77
C PRO A 616 -10.31 25.22 14.58
N GLY A 617 -9.31 26.01 14.19
CA GLY A 617 -8.06 26.16 14.93
C GLY A 617 -7.13 27.27 14.43
N VAL A 618 -5.87 27.24 14.85
CA VAL A 618 -4.86 28.23 14.40
C VAL A 618 -4.56 28.01 12.91
N HIS A 619 -4.74 29.07 12.11
CA HIS A 619 -4.30 29.12 10.73
C HIS A 619 -2.98 29.89 10.66
N TYR A 620 -2.13 29.50 9.72
CA TYR A 620 -0.85 30.18 9.48
C TYR A 620 -0.86 30.73 8.06
N VAL A 621 -0.53 32.01 7.90
CA VAL A 621 -0.49 32.68 6.60
C VAL A 621 0.93 33.16 6.38
N LEU A 622 1.59 32.58 5.39
CA LEU A 622 2.84 33.07 4.85
C LEU A 622 2.53 34.11 3.76
N LEU A 623 3.16 35.26 3.84
CA LEU A 623 3.23 36.26 2.78
C LEU A 623 4.65 36.27 2.24
N VAL A 624 4.82 36.15 0.93
CA VAL A 624 6.11 36.21 0.24
C VAL A 624 6.01 37.21 -0.90
N ARG A 625 6.89 38.19 -0.94
CA ARG A 625 7.02 39.10 -2.08
C ARG A 625 7.78 38.39 -3.20
N LEU A 626 7.14 38.23 -4.36
CA LEU A 626 7.75 37.60 -5.54
C LEU A 626 8.50 38.65 -6.37
N SER A 627 7.84 39.79 -6.60
CA SER A 627 8.36 40.95 -7.32
C SER A 627 7.87 42.24 -6.62
N PRO A 628 8.29 43.44 -7.05
CA PRO A 628 7.73 44.69 -6.53
C PRO A 628 6.20 44.76 -6.65
N ASP A 629 5.65 44.12 -7.69
CA ASP A 629 4.23 44.20 -8.08
C ASP A 629 3.42 42.95 -7.76
N GLU A 630 4.02 41.93 -7.13
CA GLU A 630 3.35 40.66 -6.82
C GLU A 630 3.71 40.11 -5.44
N VAL A 631 2.67 39.72 -4.70
CA VAL A 631 2.76 39.07 -3.40
C VAL A 631 1.99 37.76 -3.45
N MET A 632 2.66 36.66 -3.08
CA MET A 632 2.02 35.38 -2.90
C MET A 632 1.64 35.17 -1.43
N THR A 633 0.41 34.70 -1.20
CA THR A 633 -0.03 34.24 0.11
C THR A 633 -0.20 32.74 0.11
N VAL A 634 0.31 32.07 1.14
CA VAL A 634 0.06 30.66 1.42
C VAL A 634 -0.53 30.52 2.80
N ALA A 635 -1.82 30.20 2.83
CA ALA A 635 -2.53 29.92 4.05
C ALA A 635 -2.59 28.42 4.30
N VAL A 636 -2.32 27.99 5.54
CA VAL A 636 -2.49 26.61 5.98
C VAL A 636 -3.36 26.53 7.23
N GLY A 637 -4.22 25.52 7.27
CA GLY A 637 -5.12 25.24 8.39
C GLY A 637 -4.66 24.07 9.27
N PRO A 638 -5.38 23.80 10.37
CA PRO A 638 -5.15 22.62 11.19
C PRO A 638 -5.42 21.34 10.39
N ARG A 639 -4.57 20.32 10.56
CA ARG A 639 -4.69 19.01 9.89
C ARG A 639 -5.84 18.18 10.47
N SER A 640 -7.06 18.49 10.04
CA SER A 640 -8.31 17.95 10.54
C SER A 640 -9.31 17.62 9.44
N GLN A 641 -10.14 16.59 9.65
CA GLN A 641 -11.30 16.32 8.79
C GLN A 641 -12.36 17.42 8.78
N LEU A 642 -12.34 18.33 9.77
CA LEU A 642 -13.22 19.50 9.77
C LEU A 642 -12.87 20.50 8.66
N VAL A 643 -11.63 20.48 8.16
CA VAL A 643 -11.21 21.27 7.01
C VAL A 643 -11.46 20.44 5.76
N THR A 644 -12.51 20.78 5.02
CA THR A 644 -12.90 20.01 3.84
C THR A 644 -12.07 20.40 2.63
N PRO A 645 -11.70 19.44 1.75
CA PRO A 645 -11.02 19.77 0.51
C PRO A 645 -11.87 20.71 -0.36
N GLY A 646 -11.21 21.66 -1.00
CA GLY A 646 -11.78 22.59 -1.97
C GLY A 646 -12.27 21.85 -3.23
N ARG A 647 -12.88 22.57 -4.18
CA ARG A 647 -13.34 21.96 -5.43
C ARG A 647 -12.17 21.40 -6.24
N VAL A 648 -11.12 22.19 -6.41
CA VAL A 648 -9.90 21.81 -7.14
C VAL A 648 -9.12 20.74 -6.39
N GLY A 649 -8.93 20.89 -5.07
CA GLY A 649 -8.23 19.89 -4.25
C GLY A 649 -8.85 18.50 -4.29
N ARG A 650 -10.19 18.38 -4.38
CA ARG A 650 -10.88 17.08 -4.56
C ARG A 650 -10.50 16.38 -5.86
N LEU A 651 -10.24 17.14 -6.92
CA LEU A 651 -9.83 16.60 -8.23
C LEU A 651 -8.34 16.25 -8.26
N LEU A 652 -7.49 17.11 -7.69
CA LEU A 652 -6.04 16.91 -7.70
C LEU A 652 -5.60 15.81 -6.73
N GLU A 653 -6.33 15.62 -5.62
CA GLU A 653 -6.01 14.63 -4.58
C GLU A 653 -7.19 13.67 -4.28
N PRO A 654 -7.57 12.80 -5.23
CA PRO A 654 -8.73 11.91 -5.08
C PRO A 654 -8.58 10.93 -3.90
N GLY A 655 -7.35 10.63 -3.50
CA GLY A 655 -7.05 9.78 -2.34
C GLY A 655 -7.59 10.33 -1.01
N ARG A 656 -7.79 11.65 -0.87
CA ARG A 656 -8.40 12.30 0.31
C ARG A 656 -9.91 12.07 0.41
N ALA A 657 -10.58 11.64 -0.66
CA ALA A 657 -12.03 11.46 -0.70
C ALA A 657 -12.54 10.07 -0.24
N GLN A 658 -11.66 9.23 0.33
CA GLN A 658 -12.05 7.90 0.83
C GLN A 658 -13.04 8.01 2.01
N SER A 659 -13.87 6.97 2.19
CA SER A 659 -14.81 6.88 3.31
C SER A 659 -14.07 7.08 4.65
N PRO A 660 -14.39 8.13 5.42
CA PRO A 660 -13.57 8.52 6.54
C PRO A 660 -13.74 7.54 7.71
N LEU A 661 -12.64 7.31 8.45
CA LEU A 661 -12.59 6.38 9.59
C LEU A 661 -13.53 6.75 10.75
N TYR A 662 -13.80 8.05 10.86
CA TYR A 662 -14.67 8.72 11.81
C TYR A 662 -15.29 9.92 11.08
N ARG A 663 -16.26 10.58 11.68
CA ARG A 663 -16.82 11.83 11.20
C ARG A 663 -16.69 12.87 12.30
N LEU A 664 -16.13 14.03 11.96
CA LEU A 664 -16.17 15.21 12.83
C LEU A 664 -17.21 16.18 12.31
N THR A 665 -17.95 16.79 13.22
CA THR A 665 -18.86 17.90 12.94
C THR A 665 -18.69 18.94 14.03
N LEU A 666 -18.85 20.21 13.68
CA LEU A 666 -18.68 21.34 14.60
C LEU A 666 -20.05 21.99 14.83
N SER A 667 -20.44 22.13 16.10
CA SER A 667 -21.68 22.81 16.47
C SER A 667 -21.58 24.33 16.29
N PRO A 668 -22.71 25.06 16.20
CA PRO A 668 -22.69 26.52 16.31
C PRO A 668 -22.14 26.99 17.67
N PRO A 669 -21.74 28.27 17.79
CA PRO A 669 -21.30 28.84 19.06
C PRO A 669 -22.32 28.59 20.18
N THR A 670 -21.87 27.95 21.24
CA THR A 670 -22.66 27.75 22.46
C THR A 670 -22.71 29.03 23.29
N GLY A 671 -23.88 29.34 23.85
CA GLY A 671 -24.06 30.50 24.73
C GLY A 671 -23.28 30.36 26.05
N PRO A 672 -23.02 31.47 26.77
CA PRO A 672 -22.17 31.49 27.96
C PRO A 672 -22.72 30.66 29.14
N THR A 673 -24.03 30.42 29.18
CA THR A 673 -24.69 29.60 30.21
C THR A 673 -24.83 28.12 29.82
N ALA A 674 -24.42 27.74 28.61
CA ALA A 674 -24.55 26.37 28.13
C ALA A 674 -23.60 25.45 28.90
N ARG A 675 -24.13 24.36 29.45
CA ARG A 675 -23.34 23.36 30.16
C ARG A 675 -22.45 22.61 29.15
N LEU A 676 -21.13 22.79 29.27
CA LEU A 676 -20.19 22.13 28.38
C LEU A 676 -20.17 20.61 28.63
N PRO A 677 -20.14 19.80 27.57
CA PRO A 677 -20.07 18.35 27.71
C PRO A 677 -18.70 17.93 28.26
N ALA A 678 -18.71 16.89 29.10
CA ALA A 678 -17.47 16.26 29.53
C ALA A 678 -16.91 15.40 28.38
N PRO A 679 -15.67 15.65 27.91
CA PRO A 679 -15.09 14.92 26.79
C PRO A 679 -14.84 13.47 27.18
N ARG A 680 -15.77 12.60 26.78
CA ARG A 680 -15.70 11.16 27.04
C ARG A 680 -16.35 10.37 25.91
N TRP A 681 -15.62 9.39 25.39
CA TRP A 681 -16.18 8.42 24.46
C TRP A 681 -17.29 7.60 25.15
N ARG A 682 -18.40 7.47 24.44
CA ARG A 682 -19.55 6.64 24.80
C ARG A 682 -20.05 5.90 23.57
N ARG A 683 -20.66 4.75 23.81
CA ARG A 683 -21.36 4.01 22.76
C ARG A 683 -22.85 4.22 22.92
N GLU A 684 -23.49 4.67 21.85
CA GLU A 684 -24.93 4.84 21.74
C GLU A 684 -25.43 3.95 20.60
N GLY A 685 -25.91 2.75 20.95
CA GLY A 685 -26.30 1.73 19.98
C GLY A 685 -25.11 1.29 19.09
N TRP A 686 -25.21 1.58 17.79
CA TRP A 686 -24.21 1.25 16.77
C TRP A 686 -23.32 2.43 16.37
N VAL A 687 -23.28 3.50 17.18
CA VAL A 687 -22.39 4.64 16.97
C VAL A 687 -21.57 4.89 18.24
N ILE A 688 -20.26 5.09 18.08
CA ILE A 688 -19.40 5.59 19.16
C ILE A 688 -19.30 7.09 19.01
N ARG A 689 -19.62 7.84 20.06
CA ARG A 689 -19.65 9.29 20.06
C ARG A 689 -18.74 9.87 21.13
N ASN A 690 -18.19 11.04 20.83
CA ASN A 690 -17.53 11.91 21.80
C ASN A 690 -17.88 13.36 21.49
N GLU A 691 -18.05 14.16 22.53
CA GLU A 691 -18.36 15.58 22.44
C GLU A 691 -17.26 16.33 23.16
N TYR A 692 -16.51 17.14 22.41
CA TYR A 692 -15.36 17.86 22.92
C TYR A 692 -15.61 19.37 22.86
N PRO A 693 -15.61 20.09 23.99
CA PRO A 693 -15.76 21.54 23.99
C PRO A 693 -14.48 22.18 23.44
N LEU A 694 -14.63 22.98 22.38
CA LEU A 694 -13.56 23.66 21.68
C LEU A 694 -13.67 25.17 21.90
N ARG A 695 -12.66 25.77 22.52
CA ARG A 695 -12.58 27.22 22.70
C ARG A 695 -12.02 27.86 21.44
N LEU A 696 -12.77 28.78 20.84
CA LEU A 696 -12.37 29.55 19.67
C LEU A 696 -12.56 31.05 19.94
N PRO A 697 -11.91 31.95 19.18
CA PRO A 697 -12.10 33.39 19.36
C PRO A 697 -13.54 33.86 19.09
N SER A 698 -14.30 33.13 18.26
CA SER A 698 -15.72 33.40 17.97
C SER A 698 -16.69 32.85 19.02
N GLY A 699 -16.19 32.26 20.10
CA GLY A 699 -16.99 31.61 21.15
C GLY A 699 -16.70 30.11 21.27
N THR A 700 -17.18 29.51 22.35
CA THR A 700 -17.01 28.06 22.57
C THR A 700 -17.94 27.30 21.63
N ARG A 701 -17.42 26.28 20.95
CA ARG A 701 -18.19 25.34 20.12
C ARG A 701 -17.99 23.92 20.64
N VAL A 702 -18.77 22.96 20.16
CA VAL A 702 -18.63 21.55 20.50
C VAL A 702 -18.28 20.78 19.23
N VAL A 703 -17.19 20.03 19.29
CA VAL A 703 -16.82 19.08 18.25
C VAL A 703 -17.51 17.75 18.58
N HIS A 704 -18.39 17.30 17.68
CA HIS A 704 -19.00 16.00 17.76
C HIS A 704 -18.22 15.03 16.87
N ALA A 705 -17.58 14.05 17.50
CA ALA A 705 -16.90 12.95 16.83
C ALA A 705 -17.79 11.71 16.85
N ALA A 706 -18.02 11.10 15.69
CA ALA A 706 -18.82 9.91 15.54
C ALA A 706 -18.07 8.83 14.76
N ILE A 707 -18.13 7.59 15.24
CA ILE A 707 -17.63 6.40 14.55
C ILE A 707 -18.80 5.45 14.35
N ASP A 708 -19.13 5.17 13.09
CA ASP A 708 -20.19 4.25 12.73
C ASP A 708 -19.69 2.80 12.77
N LEU A 709 -20.41 1.94 13.50
CA LEU A 709 -20.16 0.51 13.60
C LEU A 709 -20.80 -0.29 12.45
N ARG A 710 -21.48 0.37 11.51
CA ARG A 710 -22.16 -0.18 10.32
C ARG A 710 -23.33 -1.12 10.61
N GLY A 711 -23.85 -1.13 11.84
CA GLY A 711 -24.99 -1.93 12.24
C GLY A 711 -24.74 -3.45 12.30
N PRO A 712 -25.75 -4.24 12.72
CA PRO A 712 -25.58 -5.68 12.99
C PRO A 712 -25.47 -6.54 11.72
N LEU A 713 -26.22 -6.21 10.67
CA LEU A 713 -26.32 -7.07 9.47
C LEU A 713 -25.01 -7.12 8.66
N PRO A 714 -24.35 -5.99 8.32
CA PRO A 714 -23.05 -6.03 7.65
C PRO A 714 -21.97 -6.73 8.47
N LEU A 715 -22.01 -6.57 9.79
CA LEU A 715 -21.10 -7.26 10.72
C LEU A 715 -21.33 -8.78 10.70
N PHE A 716 -22.60 -9.22 10.69
CA PHE A 716 -22.95 -10.64 10.60
C PHE A 716 -22.49 -11.27 9.29
N VAL A 717 -22.79 -10.64 8.14
CA VAL A 717 -22.37 -11.14 6.81
C VAL A 717 -20.85 -11.25 6.73
N ARG A 718 -20.12 -10.21 7.18
CA ARG A 718 -18.65 -10.24 7.26
C ARG A 718 -18.16 -11.37 8.18
N GLY A 719 -18.78 -11.54 9.34
CA GLY A 719 -18.46 -12.61 10.29
C GLY A 719 -18.58 -14.00 9.68
N VAL A 720 -19.68 -14.29 8.96
CA VAL A 720 -19.90 -15.59 8.30
C VAL A 720 -18.83 -15.86 7.23
N LEU A 721 -18.53 -14.88 6.38
CA LEU A 721 -17.49 -15.02 5.35
C LEU A 721 -16.10 -15.30 5.97
N VAL A 722 -15.79 -14.63 7.07
CA VAL A 722 -14.52 -14.80 7.78
C VAL A 722 -14.45 -16.18 8.44
N VAL A 723 -15.53 -16.66 9.05
CA VAL A 723 -15.59 -18.01 9.63
C VAL A 723 -15.39 -19.09 8.56
N LEU A 724 -15.95 -18.92 7.36
CA LEU A 724 -15.71 -19.85 6.24
C LEU A 724 -14.23 -19.86 5.83
N LEU A 725 -13.59 -18.68 5.78
CA LEU A 725 -12.15 -18.56 5.57
C LEU A 725 -11.36 -19.27 6.67
N ASP A 726 -11.75 -19.14 7.94
CA ASP A 726 -11.07 -19.76 9.08
C ASP A 726 -11.07 -21.29 9.00
N VAL A 727 -12.22 -21.86 8.63
CA VAL A 727 -12.35 -23.32 8.40
C VAL A 727 -11.45 -23.75 7.24
N ALA A 728 -11.41 -23.00 6.14
CA ALA A 728 -10.57 -23.31 4.99
C ALA A 728 -9.07 -23.23 5.35
N VAL A 729 -8.65 -22.21 6.09
CA VAL A 729 -7.26 -22.01 6.53
C VAL A 729 -6.83 -23.13 7.48
N LEU A 730 -7.65 -23.45 8.49
CA LEU A 730 -7.29 -24.51 9.45
C LEU A 730 -7.31 -25.88 8.79
N ALA A 731 -8.25 -26.15 7.87
CA ALA A 731 -8.25 -27.37 7.07
C ALA A 731 -6.98 -27.48 6.19
N SER A 732 -6.54 -26.37 5.61
CA SER A 732 -5.30 -26.29 4.82
C SER A 732 -4.06 -26.54 5.67
N LEU A 733 -3.98 -25.96 6.88
CA LEU A 733 -2.89 -26.22 7.83
C LEU A 733 -2.90 -27.68 8.31
N TRP A 734 -4.07 -28.26 8.53
CA TRP A 734 -4.21 -29.67 8.89
C TRP A 734 -3.72 -30.58 7.77
N PHE A 735 -4.10 -30.28 6.53
CA PHE A 735 -3.62 -30.98 5.34
C PHE A 735 -2.11 -30.84 5.18
N LEU A 736 -1.56 -29.63 5.35
CA LEU A 736 -0.13 -29.39 5.34
C LEU A 736 0.59 -30.22 6.42
N ALA A 737 0.02 -30.32 7.62
CA ALA A 737 0.57 -31.15 8.68
C ALA A 737 0.56 -32.64 8.34
N GLU A 738 -0.48 -33.12 7.64
CA GLU A 738 -0.52 -34.48 7.12
C GLU A 738 0.60 -34.73 6.11
N VAL A 739 0.80 -33.80 5.17
CA VAL A 739 1.91 -33.86 4.20
C VAL A 739 3.25 -33.85 4.93
N VAL A 740 3.48 -32.93 5.86
CA VAL A 740 4.72 -32.81 6.65
C VAL A 740 4.98 -34.07 7.46
N SER A 741 3.93 -34.69 8.00
CA SER A 741 4.04 -35.93 8.76
C SER A 741 4.25 -37.20 7.91
N GLY A 742 4.28 -37.07 6.58
CA GLY A 742 4.54 -38.17 5.64
C GLY A 742 3.30 -38.99 5.29
N ALA A 743 2.10 -38.47 5.52
CA ALA A 743 0.88 -39.13 5.08
C ALA A 743 0.82 -39.16 3.54
N SER A 744 0.39 -40.29 2.96
CA SER A 744 0.10 -40.37 1.54
C SER A 744 -1.05 -39.43 1.21
N LEU A 745 -0.86 -38.60 0.17
CA LEU A 745 -1.92 -37.72 -0.33
C LEU A 745 -3.14 -38.58 -0.66
N PRO A 746 -4.31 -38.33 -0.04
CA PRO A 746 -5.51 -39.09 -0.37
C PRO A 746 -5.81 -38.84 -1.84
N LYS A 747 -5.69 -39.88 -2.68
CA LYS A 747 -6.12 -39.79 -4.08
C LYS A 747 -7.61 -39.44 -4.05
N PRO A 748 -8.01 -38.27 -4.59
CA PRO A 748 -9.40 -37.86 -4.52
C PRO A 748 -10.24 -38.88 -5.30
N ARG A 749 -11.11 -39.61 -4.59
CA ARG A 749 -12.05 -40.58 -5.18
C ARG A 749 -13.25 -39.84 -5.75
N TRP A 750 -13.01 -39.00 -6.76
CA TRP A 750 -14.02 -38.20 -7.45
C TRP A 750 -15.24 -39.02 -7.90
N THR A 751 -15.00 -40.27 -8.32
CA THR A 751 -16.03 -41.22 -8.76
C THR A 751 -16.93 -41.77 -7.66
N SER A 752 -16.48 -41.78 -6.39
CA SER A 752 -17.31 -42.20 -5.24
C SER A 752 -18.11 -41.04 -4.65
N LEU A 753 -17.58 -39.82 -4.75
CA LEU A 753 -18.24 -38.60 -4.29
C LEU A 753 -19.43 -38.24 -5.20
N SER A 754 -19.30 -38.42 -6.53
CA SER A 754 -20.37 -38.17 -7.50
C SER A 754 -21.56 -39.14 -7.40
N ARG A 755 -21.34 -40.34 -6.84
CA ARG A 755 -22.39 -41.36 -6.62
C ARG A 755 -23.18 -41.15 -5.33
N SER A 756 -22.72 -40.29 -4.42
CA SER A 756 -23.42 -40.02 -3.16
C SER A 756 -24.58 -39.04 -3.37
N PHE A 757 -25.81 -39.48 -3.06
CA PHE A 757 -27.01 -38.66 -3.16
C PHE A 757 -26.88 -37.33 -2.40
N ARG A 758 -26.29 -37.34 -1.20
CA ARG A 758 -26.07 -36.13 -0.39
C ARG A 758 -25.15 -35.11 -1.06
N ILE A 759 -24.13 -35.58 -1.77
CA ILE A 759 -23.16 -34.70 -2.46
C ILE A 759 -23.75 -34.19 -3.76
N ARG A 760 -24.49 -35.02 -4.51
CA ARG A 760 -25.26 -34.56 -5.67
C ARG A 760 -26.26 -33.49 -5.27
N LEU A 761 -27.05 -33.71 -4.21
CA LEU A 761 -28.02 -32.73 -3.73
C LEU A 761 -27.33 -31.44 -3.27
N ALA A 762 -26.24 -31.53 -2.50
CA ALA A 762 -25.48 -30.35 -2.06
C ALA A 762 -24.81 -29.61 -3.23
N ALA A 763 -24.30 -30.32 -4.23
CA ALA A 763 -23.73 -29.72 -5.43
C ALA A 763 -24.82 -29.08 -6.29
N THR A 764 -25.98 -29.70 -6.48
CA THR A 764 -27.10 -29.14 -7.23
C THR A 764 -27.66 -27.89 -6.54
N LEU A 765 -27.91 -27.94 -5.23
CA LEU A 765 -28.29 -26.74 -4.46
C LEU A 765 -27.18 -25.68 -4.51
N GLY A 766 -25.93 -26.08 -4.30
CA GLY A 766 -24.78 -25.17 -4.37
C GLY A 766 -24.71 -24.46 -5.71
N THR A 767 -24.82 -25.19 -6.83
CA THR A 767 -24.84 -24.61 -8.17
C THR A 767 -26.05 -23.70 -8.39
N PHE A 768 -27.24 -24.09 -7.92
CA PHE A 768 -28.47 -23.30 -8.12
C PHE A 768 -28.49 -22.01 -7.30
N PHE A 769 -27.83 -21.96 -6.14
CA PHE A 769 -27.81 -20.77 -5.27
C PHE A 769 -26.51 -19.96 -5.39
N ILE A 770 -25.35 -20.61 -5.37
CA ILE A 770 -24.04 -19.92 -5.36
C ILE A 770 -23.72 -19.35 -6.73
N LEU A 771 -23.98 -20.08 -7.81
CA LEU A 771 -23.58 -19.66 -9.15
C LEU A 771 -24.35 -18.40 -9.61
N PRO A 772 -25.68 -18.32 -9.43
CA PRO A 772 -26.42 -17.07 -9.65
C PRO A 772 -26.00 -15.96 -8.69
N ALA A 773 -25.79 -16.25 -7.40
CA ALA A 773 -25.35 -15.25 -6.44
C ALA A 773 -23.96 -14.66 -6.79
N MET A 774 -23.01 -15.50 -7.22
CA MET A 774 -21.71 -15.05 -7.72
C MET A 774 -21.86 -14.28 -9.03
N GLY A 775 -22.75 -14.70 -9.93
CA GLY A 775 -23.05 -13.98 -11.17
C GLY A 775 -23.63 -12.60 -10.90
N PHE A 776 -24.63 -12.49 -10.02
CA PHE A 776 -25.20 -11.21 -9.58
C PHE A 776 -24.18 -10.34 -8.83
N ALA A 777 -23.35 -10.92 -7.98
CA ALA A 777 -22.30 -10.20 -7.28
C ALA A 777 -21.27 -9.65 -8.28
N ALA A 778 -20.76 -10.48 -9.19
CA ALA A 778 -19.82 -10.07 -10.23
C ALA A 778 -20.41 -8.98 -11.12
N TRP A 779 -21.65 -9.15 -11.60
CA TRP A 779 -22.35 -8.16 -12.40
C TRP A 779 -22.62 -6.85 -11.63
N SER A 780 -23.01 -6.95 -10.36
CA SER A 780 -23.20 -5.77 -9.52
C SER A 780 -21.88 -5.03 -9.31
N PHE A 781 -20.76 -5.73 -9.13
CA PHE A 781 -19.45 -5.11 -8.98
C PHE A 781 -18.99 -4.43 -10.28
N THR A 782 -19.14 -5.08 -11.43
CA THR A 782 -18.78 -4.47 -12.73
C THR A 782 -19.65 -3.26 -13.01
N ARG A 783 -20.96 -3.35 -12.76
CA ARG A 783 -21.88 -2.23 -12.93
C ARG A 783 -21.61 -1.08 -11.96
N LEU A 784 -21.25 -1.36 -10.71
CA LEU A 784 -20.88 -0.31 -9.75
C LEU A 784 -19.61 0.40 -10.21
N ALA A 785 -18.63 -0.35 -10.75
CA ALA A 785 -17.40 0.23 -11.28
C ALA A 785 -17.69 1.16 -12.47
N GLU A 786 -18.51 0.69 -13.43
CA GLU A 786 -18.95 1.50 -14.58
C GLU A 786 -19.74 2.75 -14.14
N GLU A 787 -20.62 2.64 -13.14
CA GLU A 787 -21.41 3.78 -12.65
C GLU A 787 -20.55 4.81 -11.91
N VAL A 788 -19.53 4.35 -11.17
CA VAL A 788 -18.54 5.21 -10.51
C VAL A 788 -17.68 5.92 -11.55
N GLU A 789 -17.23 5.22 -12.60
CA GLU A 789 -16.52 5.83 -13.74
C GLU A 789 -17.38 6.90 -14.42
N ARG A 790 -18.64 6.58 -14.75
CA ARG A 790 -19.57 7.54 -15.37
C ARG A 790 -19.86 8.75 -14.48
N SER A 791 -20.08 8.54 -13.19
CA SER A 791 -20.30 9.63 -12.22
C SER A 791 -19.05 10.53 -12.10
N ARG A 792 -17.86 9.92 -12.11
CA ARG A 792 -16.59 10.65 -12.10
C ARG A 792 -16.44 11.48 -13.38
N ASP A 793 -16.72 10.91 -14.54
CA ASP A 793 -16.61 11.62 -15.83
C ASP A 793 -17.57 12.80 -15.88
N LEU A 794 -18.82 12.61 -15.46
CA LEU A 794 -19.81 13.70 -15.36
C LEU A 794 -19.36 14.81 -14.42
N LEU A 795 -18.80 14.47 -13.24
CA LEU A 795 -18.26 15.46 -12.32
C LEU A 795 -17.08 16.23 -12.91
N ILE A 796 -16.16 15.54 -13.60
CA ILE A 796 -15.02 16.16 -14.27
C ILE A 796 -15.52 17.10 -15.37
N THR A 797 -16.42 16.65 -16.24
CA THR A 797 -16.98 17.47 -17.32
C THR A 797 -17.69 18.70 -16.77
N GLN A 798 -18.50 18.55 -15.72
CA GLN A 798 -19.19 19.69 -15.10
C GLN A 798 -18.19 20.70 -14.53
N ILE A 799 -17.16 20.24 -13.80
CA ILE A 799 -16.16 21.13 -13.21
C ILE A 799 -15.34 21.84 -14.29
N LEU A 800 -14.94 21.14 -15.35
CA LEU A 800 -14.22 21.76 -16.48
C LEU A 800 -15.09 22.77 -17.22
N ARG A 801 -16.38 22.48 -17.39
CA ARG A 801 -17.34 23.40 -17.99
C ARG A 801 -17.52 24.66 -17.15
N ASP A 802 -17.68 24.50 -15.84
CA ASP A 802 -17.77 25.63 -14.91
C ASP A 802 -16.48 26.46 -14.95
N ALA A 803 -15.31 25.82 -14.96
CA ALA A 803 -14.01 26.49 -15.07
C ALA A 803 -13.85 27.27 -16.38
N ALA A 804 -14.26 26.69 -17.51
CA ALA A 804 -14.23 27.36 -18.82
C ALA A 804 -15.14 28.60 -18.86
N ILE A 805 -16.34 28.50 -18.26
CA ILE A 805 -17.27 29.64 -18.14
C ILE A 805 -16.65 30.74 -17.26
N THR A 806 -15.98 30.36 -16.16
CA THR A 806 -15.36 31.31 -15.23
C THR A 806 -14.15 32.01 -15.86
N ALA A 807 -13.31 31.29 -16.60
CA ALA A 807 -12.18 31.83 -17.34
C ALA A 807 -12.59 32.71 -18.54
N GLY A 808 -13.74 32.41 -19.17
CA GLY A 808 -14.34 33.25 -20.20
C GLY A 808 -14.89 34.58 -19.65
N GLY A 809 -15.31 34.60 -18.38
CA GLY A 809 -15.78 35.81 -17.70
C GLY A 809 -14.67 36.77 -17.25
N SER A 810 -13.42 36.31 -17.17
CA SER A 810 -12.24 37.16 -16.86
C SER A 810 -11.59 37.80 -18.10
N LEU A 811 -12.09 37.50 -19.31
CA LEU A 811 -11.65 38.11 -20.57
C LEU A 811 -12.65 39.15 -21.11
N ALA A 812 -13.61 39.60 -20.28
CA ALA A 812 -14.60 40.62 -20.61
C ALA A 812 -14.39 41.91 -19.80
#